data_AF-A0A7X9GRC1-F1
#
_entry.id   AF-A0A7X9GRC1-F1
#
_cell.length_a   1.000
_cell.length_b   1.000
_cell.length_c   1.000
_cell.angle_alpha   90.00
_cell.angle_beta   90.00
_cell.angle_gamma   90.00
#
_symmetry.space_group_name_H-M   'P 1'
#
loop_
_entity.id
_entity.type
_entity.pdbx_description
1 polymer ?
#
loop_
_entity_poly.entity_id
_entity_poly.type
_entity_poly.pdbx_seq_one_letter_code
_entity_poly.pdbx_strand_id
1 'polypeptide(L)'
;MKIKSRIILILVGLFLFGVSSSHTLAVETEDPVIESATSNESAQENEDAVVTEEEEVVFEETNESIDQPEEQSEESNDQESIMNDNEAEDDKSSIKPFSLPGNESVPTSFGEGARGQFVVQLKLGLSKLGIGNYPASPSDFYGTSTSINVSEFQRYYGLEMTGYADEETLAVLDANVNSSYQNGKSGNHIVELKKKLTILGIGNYPSNPSGNFGGSTEVNLRRFQRMYNLKENGIGDDVTLAKLNEVIIPRSGVRGQHVVELKKKLSKLGIGNYPANPSDFFGNSTTVNVKEFQRYYGLTVDGIVGEQTSVALERNANSPYQTGNYGSHVVELKIQLSHLGIGNYPANPSGSYGSSTDINVRRFQAYYGLKENGIADDVTLAKLDEILNSPYQSGNSGPHVVELKQKLSHLGIGNYPANPSGNFGSSTEVNVRRFQSYYGLIENGIADDVTLAKLNEIVNTPYQMGNSGAHVVELKQNLTRLGIGSYPANPSPTYGSSTDVNVRRFQVYYGLNENGIADELTLTKMQEILNSPYRNGQSGSHVVELKRNLSQLGFGNYPANPSGDYGGSTEINVRRFQSYFGLNENGIADEVTLAKIDEVLNSPYRSGQRGDHVIELKRQLSRLGIGNYPVNPSPSYGSSTATNVRRFQSRYGLYVSGIADEITLAKLAEVVSSQHIINYEYYDLTLEEALDVQMSQLQQTDKYRNTPAYIHSNYVEIIESGVISGNAVRLRTAPEFDNSNIAHTVNNGTAVVILGEVTGALHQNSTKWYEITYNNQKLYVHSSLANPNGKTARTTSRVNVRSGPGTSYHIFDTLRQGATVNIVQEGDTWHEIRIGNWRNPTREDVKFYLDPSNNDEFQHLDLTSSVGVSPSELNKVLAGKGILDGLGEAFIEGARTHSVNEIYLIAHALLETGQGESDLAQGIEVGLNRSGNHVLVTSSNRNNLTNIRTTYNMFGIGAADSDARRLGAIRAYKEGWFTPRAAVIGGAKFIGESYIHNEYNQNTLYKMRWNPANPGYPQYATDIAWATKQINRIKDLYDLLENPVLKLNIVRYK
;
A
#
# COMPACT_ATOMS: atom_id res chain seq x y z
N MET A 1 -46.77 3.16 -55.32
CA MET A 1 -46.62 4.55 -54.85
C MET A 1 -45.16 4.95 -55.09
N LYS A 2 -44.91 5.98 -55.92
CA LYS A 2 -43.56 6.41 -56.32
C LYS A 2 -43.09 7.50 -55.37
N ILE A 3 -42.08 7.22 -54.54
CA ILE A 3 -41.24 8.24 -53.90
C ILE A 3 -39.84 8.02 -54.46
N LYS A 4 -39.40 8.93 -55.34
CA LYS A 4 -38.02 9.02 -55.82
C LYS A 4 -37.25 9.90 -54.85
N SER A 5 -36.61 9.32 -53.84
CA SER A 5 -35.44 9.95 -53.22
C SER A 5 -34.20 9.46 -53.95
N ARG A 6 -33.48 10.39 -54.57
CA ARG A 6 -32.22 10.09 -55.27
C ARG A 6 -31.11 9.98 -54.23
N ILE A 7 -30.48 8.81 -54.20
CA ILE A 7 -29.28 8.47 -53.45
C ILE A 7 -28.11 9.24 -54.06
N ILE A 8 -27.38 10.01 -53.25
CA ILE A 8 -26.06 10.55 -53.60
C ILE A 8 -25.09 9.37 -53.71
N LEU A 9 -24.67 9.06 -54.92
CA LEU A 9 -23.77 7.94 -55.23
C LEU A 9 -22.31 8.41 -55.02
N ILE A 10 -21.73 8.15 -53.84
CA ILE A 10 -20.31 8.45 -53.56
C ILE A 10 -19.43 7.42 -54.30
N LEU A 11 -18.74 7.88 -55.34
CA LEU A 11 -17.70 7.11 -56.05
C LEU A 11 -16.35 7.41 -55.41
N VAL A 12 -15.79 6.45 -54.68
CA VAL A 12 -14.45 6.54 -54.05
C VAL A 12 -13.38 6.36 -55.13
N GLY A 13 -12.64 7.44 -55.43
CA GLY A 13 -11.43 7.42 -56.25
C GLY A 13 -10.18 7.20 -55.38
N LEU A 14 -9.39 6.18 -55.72
CA LEU A 14 -8.04 5.96 -55.18
C LEU A 14 -7.09 7.08 -55.64
N PHE A 15 -6.33 7.67 -54.72
CA PHE A 15 -5.06 8.33 -55.03
C PHE A 15 -3.99 7.91 -54.02
N LEU A 16 -2.95 7.25 -54.54
CA LEU A 16 -1.67 6.98 -53.90
C LEU A 16 -0.77 8.21 -54.12
N PHE A 17 -0.21 8.76 -53.05
CA PHE A 17 1.04 9.53 -53.13
C PHE A 17 1.94 9.14 -51.96
N GLY A 18 3.11 8.60 -52.30
CA GLY A 18 4.25 8.52 -51.40
C GLY A 18 5.06 9.80 -51.51
N VAL A 19 5.53 10.30 -50.38
CA VAL A 19 6.63 11.26 -50.30
C VAL A 19 7.55 10.82 -49.17
N SER A 20 8.76 10.44 -49.54
CA SER A 20 9.91 10.35 -48.64
C SER A 20 10.42 11.75 -48.35
N SER A 21 10.74 12.04 -47.09
CA SER A 21 11.75 13.03 -46.72
C SER A 21 12.39 12.65 -45.40
N SER A 22 13.66 12.26 -45.50
CA SER A 22 14.63 12.20 -44.41
C SER A 22 14.94 13.63 -43.95
N HIS A 23 15.03 13.89 -42.64
CA HIS A 23 15.94 14.88 -42.07
C HIS A 23 16.26 14.50 -40.62
N THR A 24 17.55 14.29 -40.37
CA THR A 24 18.25 14.19 -39.07
C THR A 24 18.35 15.56 -38.40
N LEU A 25 18.33 15.61 -37.06
CA LEU A 25 19.06 16.52 -36.15
C LEU A 25 18.74 16.03 -34.71
N ALA A 26 19.70 15.42 -34.02
CA ALA A 26 20.70 16.02 -33.13
C ALA A 26 20.17 16.16 -31.68
N VAL A 27 20.85 15.41 -30.82
CA VAL A 27 20.72 15.31 -29.36
C VAL A 27 21.49 16.46 -28.72
N GLU A 28 20.90 17.12 -27.75
CA GLU A 28 21.66 17.81 -26.69
C GLU A 28 20.96 17.58 -25.34
N THR A 29 21.78 17.16 -24.39
CA THR A 29 21.51 16.83 -23.00
C THR A 29 21.92 18.01 -22.12
N GLU A 30 21.11 18.40 -21.14
CA GLU A 30 21.59 19.16 -19.99
C GLU A 30 20.98 18.62 -18.69
N ASP A 31 21.89 18.32 -17.75
CA ASP A 31 21.65 17.95 -16.36
C ASP A 31 21.38 19.19 -15.48
N PRO A 32 20.78 19.02 -14.28
CA PRO A 32 20.35 20.12 -13.43
C PRO A 32 21.44 20.58 -12.45
N VAL A 33 21.51 21.90 -12.20
CA VAL A 33 22.28 22.48 -11.10
C VAL A 33 21.34 23.19 -10.11
N ILE A 34 21.64 22.89 -8.84
CA ILE A 34 21.05 23.36 -7.59
C ILE A 34 21.35 24.85 -7.39
N GLU A 35 20.36 25.64 -6.95
CA GLU A 35 20.64 26.74 -6.02
C GLU A 35 19.47 27.04 -5.09
N SER A 36 19.83 27.49 -3.90
CA SER A 36 19.12 27.47 -2.63
C SER A 36 18.20 28.66 -2.36
N ALA A 37 17.13 28.36 -1.61
CA ALA A 37 16.50 29.14 -0.53
C ALA A 37 16.23 30.65 -0.72
N THR A 38 14.96 31.03 -0.59
CA THR A 38 14.52 31.95 0.50
C THR A 38 13.00 31.81 0.71
N SER A 39 12.63 31.74 1.98
CA SER A 39 11.29 31.67 2.54
C SER A 39 10.68 33.07 2.70
N ASN A 40 9.39 33.23 2.38
CA ASN A 40 8.47 34.13 3.07
C ASN A 40 7.03 34.01 2.53
N GLU A 41 6.09 33.68 3.42
CA GLU A 41 4.70 34.18 3.55
C GLU A 41 4.07 33.35 4.69
N SER A 42 3.68 33.93 5.83
CA SER A 42 2.36 34.53 6.13
C SER A 42 1.20 33.54 5.86
N ALA A 43 0.19 33.32 6.70
CA ALA A 43 -0.35 33.99 7.87
C ALA A 43 -1.23 33.01 8.70
N GLN A 44 -1.62 33.42 9.92
CA GLN A 44 -2.95 33.32 10.59
C GLN A 44 -3.87 32.11 10.27
N GLU A 45 -4.58 31.46 11.20
CA GLU A 45 -5.05 31.81 12.55
C GLU A 45 -5.79 30.59 13.17
N ASN A 46 -5.89 30.57 14.51
CA ASN A 46 -6.97 30.05 15.38
C ASN A 46 -7.26 28.53 15.44
N GLU A 47 -7.77 27.96 16.52
CA GLU A 47 -7.72 28.12 17.99
C GLU A 47 -8.55 26.94 18.55
N ASP A 48 -8.56 26.80 19.88
CA ASP A 48 -9.39 25.93 20.74
C ASP A 48 -9.03 24.42 20.82
N ALA A 49 -8.86 23.80 21.99
CA ALA A 49 -8.93 24.26 23.37
C ALA A 49 -8.36 23.16 24.29
N VAL A 50 -7.54 23.50 25.29
CA VAL A 50 -7.47 22.75 26.58
C VAL A 50 -7.12 23.71 27.71
N VAL A 51 -8.16 23.96 28.52
CA VAL A 51 -8.25 24.16 29.98
C VAL A 51 -7.00 24.56 30.76
N THR A 52 -7.10 25.76 31.32
CA THR A 52 -6.35 26.43 32.39
C THR A 52 -6.61 25.84 33.77
N GLU A 53 -5.57 25.78 34.62
CA GLU A 53 -5.68 26.23 36.02
C GLU A 53 -4.39 27.00 36.36
N GLU A 54 -4.56 28.30 36.61
CA GLU A 54 -3.56 29.21 37.16
C GLU A 54 -3.67 29.22 38.69
N GLU A 55 -2.54 29.17 39.38
CA GLU A 55 -2.38 29.91 40.64
C GLU A 55 -1.06 30.70 40.57
N GLU A 56 -1.21 32.02 40.40
CA GLU A 56 -0.17 33.03 40.57
C GLU A 56 0.18 33.16 42.07
N VAL A 57 1.45 33.03 42.42
CA VAL A 57 2.02 33.74 43.58
C VAL A 57 3.33 34.39 43.15
N VAL A 58 3.29 35.73 43.20
CA VAL A 58 4.34 36.70 42.93
C VAL A 58 5.62 36.42 43.72
N PHE A 59 6.77 36.42 43.04
CA PHE A 59 8.08 36.61 43.68
C PHE A 59 8.83 37.73 42.95
N GLU A 60 9.07 38.82 43.67
CA GLU A 60 10.05 39.84 43.33
C GLU A 60 11.46 39.27 43.52
N GLU A 61 12.30 39.40 42.50
CA GLU A 61 13.74 39.25 42.60
C GLU A 61 14.34 40.43 43.36
N THR A 62 15.15 40.16 44.38
CA THR A 62 16.34 40.99 44.65
C THR A 62 17.55 40.11 44.94
N ASN A 63 18.58 40.32 44.13
CA ASN A 63 19.99 40.01 44.38
C ASN A 63 20.40 40.14 45.85
N GLU A 64 21.21 39.22 46.35
CA GLU A 64 22.58 39.57 46.77
C GLU A 64 23.43 38.34 47.06
N SER A 65 24.71 38.53 46.75
CA SER A 65 25.85 37.63 46.76
C SER A 65 26.42 37.34 48.16
N ILE A 66 26.87 36.09 48.32
CA ILE A 66 28.11 35.62 49.00
C ILE A 66 28.72 36.57 50.05
N ASP A 67 28.73 36.16 51.34
CA ASP A 67 29.98 35.88 52.07
C ASP A 67 29.74 35.05 53.36
N GLN A 68 30.84 34.48 53.85
CA GLN A 68 31.04 33.55 54.99
C GLN A 68 30.34 33.92 56.32
N PRO A 69 30.33 32.99 57.30
CA PRO A 69 30.62 33.44 58.66
C PRO A 69 31.54 32.53 59.50
N GLU A 70 32.35 33.21 60.31
CA GLU A 70 33.03 32.74 61.51
C GLU A 70 32.06 32.57 62.71
N GLU A 71 32.53 31.76 63.66
CA GLU A 71 32.19 31.60 65.08
C GLU A 71 31.59 32.81 65.86
N GLN A 72 30.56 32.58 66.70
CA GLN A 72 30.60 32.45 68.19
C GLN A 72 29.25 32.71 68.92
N SER A 73 29.07 32.01 70.06
CA SER A 73 28.20 32.22 71.26
C SER A 73 26.65 32.22 71.09
N GLU A 74 25.78 31.82 72.02
CA GLU A 74 25.84 31.50 73.47
C GLU A 74 24.57 30.71 73.92
N GLU A 75 24.72 29.87 74.95
CA GLU A 75 23.79 29.42 76.02
C GLU A 75 22.34 28.90 75.81
N SER A 76 22.05 27.70 76.35
CA SER A 76 21.36 27.57 77.67
C SER A 76 21.18 26.10 78.15
N ASN A 77 21.59 25.90 79.42
CA ASN A 77 21.16 24.98 80.48
C ASN A 77 20.42 23.66 80.16
N ASP A 78 20.95 22.53 80.64
CA ASP A 78 20.62 22.08 82.01
C ASP A 78 21.59 21.01 82.54
N GLN A 79 21.74 21.04 83.86
CA GLN A 79 22.74 20.39 84.70
C GLN A 79 22.49 18.90 84.93
N GLU A 80 23.55 18.08 84.99
CA GLU A 80 23.75 17.23 86.17
C GLU A 80 25.24 16.87 86.38
N SER A 81 25.59 16.89 87.66
CA SER A 81 26.89 17.06 88.31
C SER A 81 28.05 16.13 87.92
N ILE A 82 29.23 16.75 87.81
CA ILE A 82 30.55 16.14 87.95
C ILE A 82 30.88 15.94 89.43
N MET A 83 31.45 14.79 89.79
CA MET A 83 32.48 14.74 90.82
C MET A 83 33.74 14.10 90.25
N ASN A 84 34.84 14.81 90.47
CA ASN A 84 36.23 14.50 90.17
C ASN A 84 36.63 13.10 90.62
N ASP A 85 37.48 12.46 89.81
CA ASP A 85 38.57 11.65 90.36
C ASP A 85 39.90 12.20 89.85
N ASN A 86 40.70 12.63 90.82
CA ASN A 86 42.12 12.87 90.70
C ASN A 86 42.86 11.57 90.36
N GLU A 87 44.02 11.76 89.74
CA GLU A 87 45.13 10.82 89.64
C GLU A 87 45.22 9.86 90.85
N ALA A 88 45.22 8.57 90.56
CA ALA A 88 45.78 7.57 91.45
C ALA A 88 46.53 6.53 90.63
N GLU A 89 47.82 6.51 90.88
CA GLU A 89 48.79 5.50 90.52
C GLU A 89 48.26 4.08 90.72
N ASP A 90 48.37 3.27 89.66
CA ASP A 90 48.91 1.91 89.63
C ASP A 90 49.01 1.14 90.98
N ASP A 91 47.87 0.95 91.67
CA ASP A 91 47.78 -0.02 92.77
C ASP A 91 47.48 -1.41 92.20
N LYS A 92 48.54 -2.21 92.11
CA LYS A 92 48.50 -3.66 91.89
C LYS A 92 47.75 -4.35 93.03
N SER A 93 46.42 -4.22 93.07
CA SER A 93 45.56 -5.18 93.74
C SER A 93 45.51 -6.45 92.90
N SER A 94 46.53 -7.26 93.16
CA SER A 94 46.62 -8.66 92.76
C SER A 94 45.45 -9.42 93.38
N ILE A 95 44.32 -9.45 92.67
CA ILE A 95 43.32 -10.49 92.86
C ILE A 95 44.03 -11.79 92.50
N LYS A 96 44.33 -12.56 93.54
CA LYS A 96 45.03 -13.83 93.46
C LYS A 96 44.41 -14.68 92.34
N PRO A 97 45.24 -15.32 91.49
CA PRO A 97 44.79 -16.45 90.69
C PRO A 97 44.09 -17.46 91.60
N PHE A 98 43.29 -18.35 91.03
CA PHE A 98 42.97 -19.61 91.69
C PHE A 98 44.29 -20.34 92.01
N SER A 99 44.86 -20.03 93.17
CA SER A 99 46.05 -20.65 93.71
C SER A 99 45.55 -21.56 94.81
N LEU A 100 45.58 -22.87 94.52
CA LEU A 100 45.37 -23.90 95.51
C LEU A 100 46.30 -23.62 96.70
N PRO A 101 45.78 -23.38 97.91
CA PRO A 101 46.64 -23.13 99.06
C PRO A 101 47.34 -24.43 99.46
N GLY A 102 48.66 -24.45 99.28
CA GLY A 102 49.65 -25.06 100.19
C GLY A 102 49.53 -26.56 100.53
N ASN A 103 50.47 -27.32 99.97
CA ASN A 103 51.12 -28.50 100.58
C ASN A 103 50.32 -29.81 100.77
N GLU A 104 49.20 -29.99 100.07
CA GLU A 104 48.74 -31.33 99.69
C GLU A 104 49.20 -31.61 98.26
N SER A 105 49.77 -32.79 98.01
CA SER A 105 50.10 -33.23 96.64
C SER A 105 48.80 -33.31 95.84
N VAL A 106 48.49 -32.26 95.07
CA VAL A 106 47.33 -32.25 94.17
C VAL A 106 47.51 -33.42 93.21
N PRO A 107 46.60 -34.41 93.22
CA PRO A 107 46.70 -35.51 92.28
C PRO A 107 46.64 -34.93 90.86
N THR A 108 47.52 -35.38 89.97
CA THR A 108 47.57 -34.96 88.56
C THR A 108 46.25 -35.25 87.82
N SER A 109 45.44 -36.16 88.37
CA SER A 109 44.03 -36.39 88.04
C SER A 109 43.33 -36.95 89.28
N PHE A 110 42.10 -36.51 89.54
CA PHE A 110 41.29 -37.01 90.66
C PHE A 110 39.81 -37.18 90.29
N GLY A 111 39.17 -38.22 90.82
CA GLY A 111 37.78 -38.57 90.54
C GLY A 111 37.04 -39.09 91.78
N GLU A 112 36.05 -39.95 91.58
CA GLU A 112 35.21 -40.48 92.67
C GLU A 112 36.04 -41.14 93.79
N GLY A 113 35.80 -40.74 95.04
CA GLY A 113 36.56 -41.17 96.20
C GLY A 113 37.59 -40.15 96.71
N ALA A 114 37.99 -39.16 95.90
CA ALA A 114 38.95 -38.13 96.29
C ALA A 114 38.40 -37.20 97.40
N ARG A 115 39.30 -36.70 98.26
CA ARG A 115 38.99 -35.70 99.30
C ARG A 115 40.06 -34.61 99.34
N GLY A 116 39.66 -33.37 99.53
CA GLY A 116 40.58 -32.26 99.81
C GLY A 116 40.08 -30.92 99.30
N GLN A 117 40.85 -29.87 99.57
CA GLN A 117 40.42 -28.51 99.26
C GLN A 117 40.36 -28.23 97.75
N PHE A 118 41.13 -28.98 96.96
CA PHE A 118 41.03 -28.98 95.49
C PHE A 118 39.65 -29.46 94.99
N VAL A 119 38.98 -30.38 95.70
CA VAL A 119 37.62 -30.82 95.37
C VAL A 119 36.59 -29.72 95.69
N VAL A 120 36.74 -29.02 96.82
CA VAL A 120 35.90 -27.86 97.17
C VAL A 120 36.00 -26.80 96.09
N GLN A 121 37.23 -26.47 95.69
CA GLN A 121 37.52 -25.46 94.70
C GLN A 121 37.02 -25.82 93.29
N LEU A 122 37.15 -27.09 92.89
CA LEU A 122 36.49 -27.64 91.70
C LEU A 122 34.97 -27.40 91.75
N LYS A 123 34.29 -27.76 92.84
CA LYS A 123 32.84 -27.62 92.98
C LYS A 123 32.37 -26.15 92.94
N LEU A 124 33.15 -25.24 93.53
CA LEU A 124 32.88 -23.81 93.47
C LEU A 124 33.05 -23.27 92.04
N GLY A 125 34.10 -23.68 91.33
CA GLY A 125 34.31 -23.34 89.91
C GLY A 125 33.17 -23.84 89.02
N LEU A 126 32.78 -25.11 89.18
CA LEU A 126 31.66 -25.70 88.46
C LEU A 126 30.35 -24.92 88.72
N SER A 127 30.05 -24.59 89.98
CA SER A 127 28.86 -23.80 90.34
C SER A 127 28.88 -22.41 89.70
N LYS A 128 30.05 -21.75 89.66
CA LYS A 128 30.21 -20.43 89.05
C LYS A 128 29.91 -20.46 87.55
N LEU A 129 30.25 -21.55 86.87
CA LEU A 129 29.92 -21.77 85.46
C LEU A 129 28.50 -22.30 85.23
N GLY A 130 27.71 -22.49 86.30
CA GLY A 130 26.32 -22.97 86.22
C GLY A 130 26.20 -24.49 86.05
N ILE A 131 27.21 -25.26 86.45
CA ILE A 131 27.23 -26.72 86.39
C ILE A 131 27.25 -27.30 87.81
N GLY A 132 26.21 -28.05 88.15
CA GLY A 132 25.91 -28.41 89.54
C GLY A 132 25.35 -27.23 90.35
N ASN A 133 24.74 -27.55 91.49
CA ASN A 133 24.21 -26.57 92.43
C ASN A 133 24.82 -26.82 93.81
N TYR A 134 26.14 -26.60 93.92
CA TYR A 134 26.82 -26.80 95.18
C TYR A 134 26.57 -25.61 96.11
N PRO A 135 26.40 -25.84 97.42
CA PRO A 135 26.29 -24.75 98.38
C PRO A 135 27.61 -23.96 98.44
N ALA A 136 27.58 -22.74 98.98
CA ALA A 136 28.76 -21.88 99.14
C ALA A 136 29.90 -22.51 99.96
N SER A 137 29.61 -23.55 100.74
CA SER A 137 30.59 -24.36 101.47
C SER A 137 30.36 -25.84 101.15
N PRO A 138 30.80 -26.33 99.97
CA PRO A 138 30.58 -27.71 99.58
C PRO A 138 31.51 -28.66 100.35
N SER A 139 31.12 -29.93 100.45
CA SER A 139 31.99 -30.96 101.03
C SER A 139 33.29 -31.10 100.24
N ASP A 140 34.36 -31.48 100.92
CA ASP A 140 35.65 -31.83 100.31
C ASP A 140 35.64 -33.19 99.60
N PHE A 141 34.56 -33.97 99.74
CA PHE A 141 34.44 -35.32 99.16
C PHE A 141 33.91 -35.32 97.73
N TYR A 142 34.66 -35.94 96.82
CA TYR A 142 34.29 -36.16 95.43
C TYR A 142 33.42 -37.42 95.32
N GLY A 143 32.11 -37.25 95.40
CA GLY A 143 31.15 -38.35 95.26
C GLY A 143 30.57 -38.48 93.85
N THR A 144 29.64 -39.42 93.68
CA THR A 144 28.95 -39.70 92.41
C THR A 144 28.33 -38.46 91.78
N SER A 145 27.72 -37.56 92.57
CA SER A 145 27.17 -36.30 92.05
C SER A 145 28.23 -35.35 91.51
N THR A 146 29.45 -35.40 92.06
CA THR A 146 30.59 -34.61 91.58
C THR A 146 31.14 -35.17 90.28
N SER A 147 31.22 -36.50 90.17
CA SER A 147 31.61 -37.15 88.91
C SER A 147 30.62 -36.82 87.79
N ILE A 148 29.30 -36.89 88.06
CA ILE A 148 28.26 -36.51 87.09
C ILE A 148 28.43 -35.06 86.62
N ASN A 149 28.63 -34.11 87.55
CA ASN A 149 28.78 -32.70 87.20
C ASN A 149 30.10 -32.42 86.46
N VAL A 150 31.18 -33.14 86.75
CA VAL A 150 32.43 -33.05 85.97
C VAL A 150 32.27 -33.63 84.58
N SER A 151 31.60 -34.79 84.44
CA SER A 151 31.24 -35.33 83.12
C SER A 151 30.32 -34.38 82.33
N GLU A 152 29.40 -33.68 83.00
CA GLU A 152 28.57 -32.65 82.38
C GLU A 152 29.40 -31.45 81.90
N PHE A 153 30.34 -30.97 82.73
CA PHE A 153 31.28 -29.92 82.37
C PHE A 153 32.12 -30.32 81.16
N GLN A 154 32.74 -31.51 81.21
CA GLN A 154 33.53 -32.04 80.10
C GLN A 154 32.72 -32.10 78.82
N ARG A 155 31.48 -32.63 78.88
CA ARG A 155 30.57 -32.66 77.73
C ARG A 155 30.23 -31.27 77.19
N TYR A 156 29.99 -30.29 78.07
CA TYR A 156 29.58 -28.94 77.67
C TYR A 156 30.72 -28.17 77.00
N TYR A 157 31.96 -28.33 77.47
CA TYR A 157 33.15 -27.68 76.89
C TYR A 157 33.88 -28.54 75.84
N GLY A 158 33.37 -29.73 75.50
CA GLY A 158 33.90 -30.57 74.43
C GLY A 158 35.12 -31.42 74.80
N LEU A 159 35.33 -31.69 76.09
CA LEU A 159 36.38 -32.57 76.61
C LEU A 159 35.94 -34.04 76.64
N GLU A 160 36.90 -34.96 76.79
CA GLU A 160 36.61 -36.37 77.02
C GLU A 160 35.82 -36.56 78.32
N MET A 161 34.69 -37.27 78.25
CA MET A 161 33.76 -37.44 79.38
C MET A 161 34.23 -38.54 80.35
N THR A 162 35.34 -38.31 81.04
CA THR A 162 35.91 -39.28 81.98
C THR A 162 35.25 -39.23 83.36
N GLY A 163 34.67 -38.09 83.75
CA GLY A 163 34.21 -37.83 85.12
C GLY A 163 35.37 -37.69 86.12
N TYR A 164 36.61 -37.57 85.64
CA TYR A 164 37.82 -37.25 86.40
C TYR A 164 38.23 -35.80 86.10
N ALA A 165 38.65 -35.08 87.14
CA ALA A 165 39.29 -33.78 86.99
C ALA A 165 40.79 -33.97 86.74
N ASP A 166 41.16 -34.13 85.46
CA ASP A 166 42.54 -34.16 84.99
C ASP A 166 43.08 -32.74 84.68
N GLU A 167 44.34 -32.67 84.24
CA GLU A 167 45.03 -31.41 83.94
C GLU A 167 44.28 -30.57 82.90
N GLU A 168 43.76 -31.18 81.84
CA GLU A 168 42.99 -30.49 80.79
C GLU A 168 41.65 -29.98 81.34
N THR A 169 40.91 -30.80 82.09
CA THR A 169 39.64 -30.42 82.72
C THR A 169 39.81 -29.23 83.67
N LEU A 170 40.87 -29.23 84.48
CA LEU A 170 41.16 -28.15 85.43
C LEU A 170 41.63 -26.87 84.73
N ALA A 171 42.42 -26.98 83.66
CA ALA A 171 42.86 -25.83 82.88
C ALA A 171 41.67 -25.13 82.19
N VAL A 172 40.77 -25.89 81.55
CA VAL A 172 39.55 -25.34 80.94
C VAL A 172 38.64 -24.74 82.01
N LEU A 173 38.51 -25.37 83.18
CA LEU A 173 37.72 -24.83 84.28
C LEU A 173 38.27 -23.47 84.74
N ASP A 174 39.58 -23.38 84.98
CA ASP A 174 40.23 -22.17 85.46
C ASP A 174 40.11 -21.02 84.44
N ALA A 175 40.39 -21.29 83.16
CA ALA A 175 40.29 -20.31 82.08
C ALA A 175 38.87 -19.71 81.98
N ASN A 176 37.84 -20.54 82.09
CA ASN A 176 36.45 -20.11 81.97
C ASN A 176 35.94 -19.41 83.23
N VAL A 177 36.31 -19.89 84.42
CA VAL A 177 36.01 -19.23 85.71
C VAL A 177 36.63 -17.83 85.79
N ASN A 178 37.83 -17.68 85.24
CA ASN A 178 38.61 -16.44 85.25
C ASN A 178 38.53 -15.64 83.93
N SER A 179 37.55 -15.93 83.08
CA SER A 179 37.35 -15.25 81.79
C SER A 179 37.43 -13.72 81.93
N SER A 180 38.06 -13.07 80.95
CA SER A 180 38.14 -11.60 80.86
C SER A 180 36.81 -10.94 80.48
N TYR A 181 35.77 -11.73 80.19
CA TYR A 181 34.41 -11.31 79.82
C TYR A 181 33.42 -11.57 80.97
N GLN A 182 33.69 -11.06 82.16
CA GLN A 182 32.80 -11.16 83.32
C GLN A 182 32.70 -9.83 84.07
N ASN A 183 31.69 -9.70 84.93
CA ASN A 183 31.44 -8.50 85.71
C ASN A 183 32.68 -8.04 86.50
N GLY A 184 32.98 -6.74 86.46
CA GLY A 184 34.17 -6.14 87.08
C GLY A 184 35.45 -6.15 86.23
N LYS A 185 35.43 -6.76 85.03
CA LYS A 185 36.53 -6.67 84.05
C LYS A 185 36.33 -5.49 83.09
N SER A 186 37.41 -5.00 82.49
CA SER A 186 37.37 -3.92 81.49
C SER A 186 38.39 -4.14 80.36
N GLY A 187 38.14 -3.52 79.20
CA GLY A 187 39.05 -3.51 78.06
C GLY A 187 38.34 -3.37 76.70
N ASN A 188 39.11 -3.20 75.63
CA ASN A 188 38.58 -3.06 74.27
C ASN A 188 37.81 -4.30 73.80
N HIS A 189 38.18 -5.49 74.27
CA HIS A 189 37.44 -6.73 73.98
C HIS A 189 35.99 -6.69 74.50
N ILE A 190 35.72 -5.93 75.56
CA ILE A 190 34.36 -5.71 76.07
C ILE A 190 33.56 -4.77 75.17
N VAL A 191 34.21 -3.76 74.59
CA VAL A 191 33.59 -2.89 73.56
C VAL A 191 33.12 -3.74 72.39
N GLU A 192 33.99 -4.63 71.91
CA GLU A 192 33.67 -5.56 70.81
C GLU A 192 32.59 -6.58 71.18
N LEU A 193 32.59 -7.12 72.41
CA LEU A 193 31.49 -7.95 72.91
C LEU A 193 30.15 -7.19 72.85
N LYS A 194 30.12 -5.96 73.35
CA LYS A 194 28.90 -5.14 73.37
C LYS A 194 28.41 -4.85 71.95
N LYS A 195 29.30 -4.54 71.01
CA LYS A 195 28.95 -4.37 69.58
C LYS A 195 28.34 -5.63 68.99
N LYS A 196 28.95 -6.81 69.24
CA LYS A 196 28.42 -8.10 68.78
C LYS A 196 27.03 -8.38 69.36
N LEU A 197 26.84 -8.14 70.65
CA LEU A 197 25.53 -8.29 71.29
C LEU A 197 24.48 -7.34 70.68
N THR A 198 24.85 -6.07 70.41
CA THR A 198 23.96 -5.12 69.71
C THR A 198 23.58 -5.60 68.31
N ILE A 199 24.52 -6.11 67.51
CA ILE A 199 24.24 -6.67 66.17
C ILE A 199 23.22 -7.83 66.25
N LEU A 200 23.30 -8.65 67.30
CA LEU A 200 22.33 -9.71 67.55
C LEU A 200 20.96 -9.20 68.06
N GLY A 201 20.83 -7.90 68.33
CA GLY A 201 19.63 -7.28 68.92
C GLY A 201 19.53 -7.48 70.43
N ILE A 202 20.65 -7.74 71.11
CA ILE A 202 20.72 -8.03 72.54
C ILE A 202 21.40 -6.85 73.25
N GLY A 203 20.57 -6.03 73.90
CA GLY A 203 21.01 -4.76 74.47
C GLY A 203 20.97 -3.63 73.44
N ASN A 204 20.99 -2.38 73.93
CA ASN A 204 21.02 -1.18 73.11
C ASN A 204 22.22 -0.33 73.51
N TYR A 205 23.42 -0.83 73.18
CA TYR A 205 24.64 -0.10 73.46
C TYR A 205 24.84 1.03 72.43
N PRO A 206 25.39 2.19 72.82
CA PRO A 206 25.73 3.25 71.88
C PRO A 206 26.80 2.78 70.89
N SER A 207 26.96 3.51 69.78
CA SER A 207 27.94 3.18 68.72
C SER A 207 29.38 3.08 69.24
N ASN A 208 29.73 3.86 70.26
CA ASN A 208 31.00 3.77 70.98
C ASN A 208 30.77 3.41 72.47
N PRO A 209 30.55 2.13 72.81
CA PRO A 209 30.27 1.74 74.18
C PRO A 209 31.53 1.73 75.05
N SER A 210 31.35 1.93 76.36
CA SER A 210 32.47 1.87 77.32
C SER A 210 33.12 0.48 77.38
N GLY A 211 34.40 0.43 77.75
CA GLY A 211 35.15 -0.82 77.93
C GLY A 211 34.81 -1.62 79.19
N ASN A 212 33.90 -1.16 80.05
CA ASN A 212 33.62 -1.81 81.35
C ASN A 212 32.52 -2.88 81.24
N PHE A 213 32.76 -4.08 81.77
CA PHE A 213 31.75 -5.14 81.89
C PHE A 213 31.02 -4.98 83.24
N GLY A 214 29.90 -4.27 83.23
CA GLY A 214 29.03 -4.08 84.40
C GLY A 214 27.78 -4.97 84.38
N GLY A 215 26.91 -4.80 85.38
CA GLY A 215 25.69 -5.63 85.55
C GLY A 215 24.75 -5.67 84.35
N SER A 216 24.61 -4.57 83.59
CA SER A 216 23.81 -4.57 82.35
C SER A 216 24.39 -5.47 81.25
N THR A 217 25.72 -5.57 81.18
CA THR A 217 26.41 -6.45 80.23
C THR A 217 26.31 -7.90 80.63
N GLU A 218 26.38 -8.18 81.92
CA GLU A 218 26.09 -9.50 82.47
C GLU A 218 24.67 -9.95 82.14
N VAL A 219 23.66 -9.09 82.36
CA VAL A 219 22.25 -9.40 82.04
C VAL A 219 22.05 -9.67 80.55
N ASN A 220 22.67 -8.86 79.67
CA ASN A 220 22.59 -9.07 78.23
C ASN A 220 23.30 -10.36 77.79
N LEU A 221 24.42 -10.70 78.43
CA LEU A 221 25.11 -11.95 78.15
C LEU A 221 24.32 -13.17 78.63
N ARG A 222 23.68 -13.09 79.81
CA ARG A 222 22.71 -14.11 80.27
C ARG A 222 21.54 -14.26 79.31
N ARG A 223 21.02 -13.15 78.76
CA ARG A 223 19.96 -13.18 77.74
C ARG A 223 20.43 -13.88 76.46
N PHE A 224 21.65 -13.61 76.00
CA PHE A 224 22.26 -14.34 74.88
C PHE A 224 22.39 -15.83 75.18
N GLN A 225 22.94 -16.19 76.34
CA GLN A 225 23.10 -17.57 76.77
C GLN A 225 21.75 -18.31 76.78
N ARG A 226 20.72 -17.70 77.37
CA ARG A 226 19.36 -18.25 77.39
C ARG A 226 18.78 -18.44 75.98
N MET A 227 18.98 -17.46 75.10
CA MET A 227 18.49 -17.51 73.71
C MET A 227 19.07 -18.70 72.92
N TYR A 228 20.33 -19.05 73.20
CA TYR A 228 21.03 -20.15 72.52
C TYR A 228 21.12 -21.43 73.37
N ASN A 229 20.33 -21.53 74.44
CA ASN A 229 20.29 -22.70 75.35
C ASN A 229 21.67 -23.08 75.92
N LEU A 230 22.48 -22.06 76.23
CA LEU A 230 23.77 -22.18 76.92
C LEU A 230 23.57 -22.08 78.44
N LYS A 231 24.62 -22.37 79.20
CA LYS A 231 24.61 -22.14 80.65
C LYS A 231 24.51 -20.65 80.94
N GLU A 232 23.44 -20.24 81.61
CA GLU A 232 23.15 -18.84 81.95
C GLU A 232 23.98 -18.40 83.16
N ASN A 233 25.29 -18.30 83.00
CA ASN A 233 26.24 -17.94 84.06
C ASN A 233 26.66 -16.45 84.03
N GLY A 234 26.33 -15.73 82.95
CA GLY A 234 26.68 -14.30 82.77
C GLY A 234 28.16 -14.04 82.49
N ILE A 235 28.95 -15.10 82.27
CA ILE A 235 30.38 -15.06 81.94
C ILE A 235 30.54 -15.37 80.46
N GLY A 236 31.37 -14.61 79.76
CA GLY A 236 31.79 -14.92 78.39
C GLY A 236 32.81 -16.04 78.41
N ASP A 237 32.34 -17.24 78.70
CA ASP A 237 33.11 -18.48 78.63
C ASP A 237 33.32 -18.90 77.16
N ASP A 238 34.21 -19.87 76.94
CA ASP A 238 34.62 -20.33 75.61
C ASP A 238 33.44 -20.75 74.75
N VAL A 239 32.46 -21.45 75.34
CA VAL A 239 31.24 -21.88 74.65
C VAL A 239 30.37 -20.67 74.27
N THR A 240 30.22 -19.70 75.17
CA THR A 240 29.48 -18.46 74.93
C THR A 240 30.12 -17.63 73.84
N LEU A 241 31.44 -17.41 73.89
CA LEU A 241 32.18 -16.63 72.90
C LEU A 241 32.25 -17.33 71.53
N ALA A 242 32.44 -18.66 71.52
CA ALA A 242 32.39 -19.44 70.30
C ALA A 242 31.01 -19.34 69.64
N LYS A 243 29.93 -19.48 70.43
CA LYS A 243 28.57 -19.35 69.90
C LYS A 243 28.28 -17.94 69.41
N LEU A 244 28.78 -16.91 70.10
CA LEU A 244 28.64 -15.52 69.70
C LEU A 244 29.31 -15.26 68.35
N ASN A 245 30.55 -15.75 68.17
CA ASN A 245 31.29 -15.62 66.91
C ASN A 245 30.65 -16.45 65.78
N GLU A 246 29.98 -17.56 66.11
CA GLU A 246 29.28 -18.39 65.14
C GLU A 246 28.03 -17.71 64.56
N VAL A 247 27.25 -17.05 65.43
CA VAL A 247 25.91 -16.52 65.07
C VAL A 247 25.92 -15.05 64.64
N ILE A 248 27.06 -14.36 64.75
CA ILE A 248 27.20 -12.98 64.29
C ILE A 248 27.23 -12.86 62.76
N ILE A 249 27.68 -13.92 62.07
CA ILE A 249 27.76 -13.97 60.61
C ILE A 249 26.43 -14.52 60.08
N PRO A 250 25.64 -13.74 59.33
CA PRO A 250 24.39 -14.24 58.76
C PRO A 250 24.66 -15.41 57.80
N ARG A 251 24.10 -16.58 58.12
CA ARG A 251 24.16 -17.82 57.32
C ARG A 251 22.99 -18.73 57.66
N SER A 252 22.79 -19.80 56.88
CA SER A 252 21.69 -20.75 57.10
C SER A 252 21.64 -21.25 58.54
N GLY A 253 20.46 -21.19 59.16
CA GLY A 253 20.23 -21.62 60.55
C GLY A 253 20.37 -20.51 61.60
N VAL A 254 21.02 -19.38 61.28
CA VAL A 254 21.20 -18.25 62.20
C VAL A 254 19.88 -17.46 62.39
N ARG A 255 19.71 -16.90 63.59
CA ARG A 255 18.58 -16.03 63.96
C ARG A 255 19.07 -14.71 64.54
N GLY A 256 18.35 -13.63 64.28
CA GLY A 256 18.53 -12.36 64.99
C GLY A 256 18.19 -11.12 64.17
N GLN A 257 18.31 -9.94 64.80
CA GLN A 257 17.95 -8.67 64.16
C GLN A 257 18.82 -8.36 62.92
N HIS A 258 20.11 -8.72 62.95
CA HIS A 258 20.99 -8.61 61.77
C HIS A 258 20.47 -9.38 60.54
N VAL A 259 19.74 -10.49 60.73
CA VAL A 259 19.09 -11.21 59.61
C VAL A 259 17.88 -10.43 59.08
N VAL A 260 17.12 -9.77 59.95
CA VAL A 260 16.00 -8.88 59.56
C VAL A 260 16.54 -7.72 58.71
N GLU A 261 17.61 -7.07 59.17
CA GLU A 261 18.23 -5.94 58.46
C GLU A 261 18.87 -6.37 57.13
N LEU A 262 19.53 -7.54 57.09
CA LEU A 262 19.99 -8.15 55.84
C LEU A 262 18.83 -8.29 54.83
N LYS A 263 17.70 -8.88 55.25
CA LYS A 263 16.55 -9.10 54.36
C LYS A 263 15.96 -7.79 53.85
N LYS A 264 15.86 -6.76 54.71
CA LYS A 264 15.41 -5.42 54.29
C LYS A 264 16.35 -4.82 53.23
N LYS A 265 17.67 -4.91 53.42
CA LYS A 265 18.66 -4.40 52.44
C LYS A 265 18.59 -5.17 51.13
N LEU A 266 18.47 -6.49 51.19
CA LEU A 266 18.27 -7.33 50.00
C LEU A 266 17.00 -6.90 49.23
N SER A 267 15.85 -6.76 49.91
CA SER A 267 14.62 -6.28 49.26
C SER A 267 14.74 -4.86 48.71
N LYS A 268 15.43 -3.95 49.41
CA LYS A 268 15.71 -2.59 48.92
C LYS A 268 16.50 -2.61 47.60
N LEU A 269 17.41 -3.58 47.44
CA LEU A 269 18.17 -3.78 46.20
C LEU A 269 17.43 -4.60 45.13
N GLY A 270 16.15 -4.92 45.35
CA GLY A 270 15.35 -5.71 44.41
C GLY A 270 15.67 -7.21 44.43
N ILE A 271 16.33 -7.71 45.50
CA ILE A 271 16.71 -9.12 45.66
C ILE A 271 15.84 -9.75 46.75
N GLY A 272 14.94 -10.63 46.34
CA GLY A 272 13.96 -11.25 47.22
C GLY A 272 12.79 -10.34 47.57
N ASN A 273 11.60 -10.93 47.65
CA ASN A 273 10.37 -10.24 48.06
C ASN A 273 10.06 -10.56 49.53
N TYR A 274 10.72 -9.85 50.44
CA TYR A 274 10.47 -9.99 51.86
C TYR A 274 9.34 -9.05 52.31
N PRO A 275 8.48 -9.46 53.26
CA PRO A 275 7.50 -8.56 53.84
C PRO A 275 8.19 -7.43 54.63
N ALA A 276 7.49 -6.31 54.85
CA ALA A 276 8.01 -5.15 55.57
C ALA A 276 8.64 -5.50 56.94
N ASN A 277 8.09 -6.51 57.60
CA ASN A 277 8.62 -7.09 58.83
C ASN A 277 9.05 -8.55 58.58
N PRO A 278 10.26 -8.79 58.03
CA PRO A 278 10.70 -10.13 57.75
C PRO A 278 11.06 -10.89 59.03
N SER A 279 10.96 -12.23 58.98
CA SER A 279 11.37 -13.07 60.11
C SER A 279 12.86 -12.90 60.45
N ASP A 280 13.21 -13.15 61.71
CA ASP A 280 14.60 -13.13 62.19
C ASP A 280 15.42 -14.35 61.74
N PHE A 281 14.80 -15.33 61.08
CA PHE A 281 15.41 -16.61 60.73
C PHE A 281 16.04 -16.63 59.34
N PHE A 282 17.31 -17.01 59.23
CA PHE A 282 18.00 -17.22 57.97
C PHE A 282 17.72 -18.64 57.45
N GLY A 283 16.66 -18.77 56.65
CA GLY A 283 16.23 -20.04 56.05
C GLY A 283 16.68 -20.20 54.59
N ASN A 284 16.16 -21.23 53.92
CA ASN A 284 16.52 -21.57 52.54
C ASN A 284 16.28 -20.43 51.54
N SER A 285 15.18 -19.70 51.65
CA SER A 285 14.89 -18.53 50.80
C SER A 285 15.95 -17.43 50.97
N THR A 286 16.40 -17.19 52.19
CA THR A 286 17.48 -16.23 52.46
C THR A 286 18.81 -16.69 51.91
N THR A 287 19.13 -17.99 52.01
CA THR A 287 20.31 -18.55 51.35
C THR A 287 20.27 -18.35 49.84
N VAL A 288 19.13 -18.58 49.19
CA VAL A 288 18.96 -18.36 47.74
C VAL A 288 19.16 -16.88 47.39
N ASN A 289 18.53 -15.97 48.13
CA ASN A 289 18.60 -14.53 47.86
C ASN A 289 20.01 -13.96 48.13
N VAL A 290 20.74 -14.46 49.14
CA VAL A 290 22.15 -14.07 49.34
C VAL A 290 23.03 -14.60 48.21
N LYS A 291 22.81 -15.82 47.73
CA LYS A 291 23.53 -16.34 46.55
C LYS A 291 23.19 -15.56 45.28
N GLU A 292 21.95 -15.09 45.13
CA GLU A 292 21.54 -14.20 44.04
C GLU A 292 22.26 -12.86 44.11
N PHE A 293 22.28 -12.22 45.29
CA PHE A 293 23.05 -11.00 45.55
C PHE A 293 24.52 -11.20 45.20
N GLN A 294 25.15 -12.25 45.72
CA GLN A 294 26.55 -12.54 45.45
C GLN A 294 26.83 -12.71 43.95
N ARG A 295 25.96 -13.43 43.23
CA ARG A 295 26.10 -13.60 41.78
C ARG A 295 25.94 -12.28 41.03
N TYR A 296 24.96 -11.47 41.39
CA TYR A 296 24.65 -10.20 40.73
C TYR A 296 25.78 -9.18 40.87
N TYR A 297 26.43 -9.12 42.04
CA TYR A 297 27.56 -8.22 42.31
C TYR A 297 28.95 -8.87 42.10
N GLY A 298 29.03 -10.04 41.46
CA GLY A 298 30.32 -10.68 41.13
C GLY A 298 31.16 -11.19 42.31
N LEU A 299 30.51 -11.56 43.42
CA LEU A 299 31.13 -12.08 44.65
C LEU A 299 31.19 -13.61 44.68
N THR A 300 31.92 -14.17 45.64
CA THR A 300 31.91 -15.62 45.93
C THR A 300 30.51 -16.08 46.31
N VAL A 301 29.95 -17.07 45.58
CA VAL A 301 28.55 -17.53 45.73
C VAL A 301 28.42 -18.69 46.71
N ASP A 302 28.58 -18.42 48.01
CA ASP A 302 28.51 -19.42 49.08
C ASP A 302 27.23 -19.35 49.93
N GLY A 303 26.46 -18.25 49.84
CA GLY A 303 25.25 -18.01 50.64
C GLY A 303 25.54 -17.56 52.08
N ILE A 304 26.77 -17.16 52.38
CA ILE A 304 27.23 -16.67 53.69
C ILE A 304 27.52 -15.17 53.56
N VAL A 305 27.00 -14.37 54.50
CA VAL A 305 27.26 -12.92 54.52
C VAL A 305 28.56 -12.64 55.27
N GLY A 306 29.68 -13.04 54.67
CA GLY A 306 31.02 -12.70 55.15
C GLY A 306 31.39 -11.25 54.87
N GLU A 307 32.62 -10.85 55.21
CA GLU A 307 33.09 -9.45 55.15
C GLU A 307 32.83 -8.78 53.79
N GLN A 308 33.26 -9.40 52.69
CA GLN A 308 33.07 -8.85 51.34
C GLN A 308 31.60 -8.69 50.96
N THR A 309 30.75 -9.65 51.36
CA THR A 309 29.30 -9.59 51.09
C THR A 309 28.66 -8.49 51.94
N SER A 310 29.08 -8.33 53.19
CA SER A 310 28.61 -7.27 54.09
C SER A 310 28.96 -5.89 53.54
N VAL A 311 30.23 -5.66 53.17
CA VAL A 311 30.70 -4.38 52.61
C VAL A 311 29.96 -4.04 51.32
N ALA A 312 29.81 -5.00 50.40
CA ALA A 312 29.06 -4.79 49.17
C ALA A 312 27.58 -4.46 49.43
N LEU A 313 26.95 -5.16 50.39
CA LEU A 313 25.55 -4.93 50.75
C LEU A 313 25.35 -3.52 51.32
N GLU A 314 26.22 -3.08 52.23
CA GLU A 314 26.15 -1.74 52.81
C GLU A 314 26.38 -0.64 51.78
N ARG A 315 27.41 -0.79 50.94
CA ARG A 315 27.75 0.20 49.91
C ARG A 315 26.60 0.39 48.92
N ASN A 316 26.03 -0.70 48.42
CA ASN A 316 24.97 -0.63 47.41
C ASN A 316 23.62 -0.20 48.02
N ALA A 317 23.25 -0.71 49.19
CA ALA A 317 22.00 -0.33 49.86
C ALA A 317 22.00 1.15 50.30
N ASN A 318 23.18 1.74 50.50
CA ASN A 318 23.38 3.14 50.87
C ASN A 318 24.05 3.96 49.76
N SER A 319 23.88 3.57 48.48
CA SER A 319 24.41 4.35 47.35
C SER A 319 24.01 5.83 47.45
N PRO A 320 24.89 6.79 47.11
CA PRO A 320 24.51 8.20 47.05
C PRO A 320 23.47 8.48 45.95
N TYR A 321 23.32 7.59 44.97
CA TYR A 321 22.37 7.73 43.86
C TYR A 321 21.04 7.02 44.13
N GLN A 322 20.27 7.54 45.09
CA GLN A 322 18.94 7.06 45.43
C GLN A 322 18.05 8.19 45.96
N THR A 323 16.74 7.95 46.00
CA THR A 323 15.74 8.93 46.44
C THR A 323 16.09 9.55 47.80
N GLY A 324 16.01 10.88 47.87
CA GLY A 324 16.28 11.67 49.08
C GLY A 324 17.71 12.22 49.17
N ASN A 325 18.64 11.72 48.35
CA ASN A 325 19.99 12.27 48.27
C ASN A 325 20.09 13.44 47.29
N TYR A 326 21.12 14.27 47.47
CA TYR A 326 21.38 15.44 46.63
C TYR A 326 22.88 15.70 46.44
N GLY A 327 23.26 16.33 45.32
CA GLY A 327 24.62 16.79 45.05
C GLY A 327 24.94 16.93 43.57
N SER A 328 26.14 17.43 43.25
CA SER A 328 26.63 17.58 41.87
C SER A 328 26.75 16.24 41.13
N HIS A 329 27.05 15.14 41.84
CA HIS A 329 27.07 13.79 41.28
C HIS A 329 25.68 13.37 40.73
N VAL A 330 24.58 13.82 41.32
CA VAL A 330 23.22 13.55 40.81
C VAL A 330 22.97 14.35 39.52
N VAL A 331 23.48 15.58 39.42
CA VAL A 331 23.42 16.38 38.18
C VAL A 331 24.11 15.62 37.05
N GLU A 332 25.32 15.12 37.31
CA GLU A 332 26.10 14.34 36.34
C GLU A 332 25.37 13.07 35.89
N LEU A 333 24.82 12.28 36.82
CA LEU A 333 24.02 11.10 36.50
C LEU A 333 22.84 11.46 35.57
N LYS A 334 22.15 12.57 35.83
CA LYS A 334 21.02 13.01 34.98
C LYS A 334 21.48 13.41 33.58
N ILE A 335 22.60 14.10 33.46
CA ILE A 335 23.20 14.46 32.15
C ILE A 335 23.56 13.18 31.37
N GLN A 336 24.21 12.23 32.04
CA GLN A 336 24.59 10.94 31.46
C GLN A 336 23.38 10.14 30.99
N LEU A 337 22.33 10.04 31.82
CA LEU A 337 21.07 9.40 31.43
C LEU A 337 20.43 10.09 30.23
N SER A 338 20.38 11.43 30.20
CA SER A 338 19.90 12.20 29.04
C SER A 338 20.71 11.91 27.78
N HIS A 339 22.04 11.84 27.87
CA HIS A 339 22.91 11.49 26.73
C HIS A 339 22.62 10.10 26.18
N LEU A 340 22.27 9.16 27.07
CA LEU A 340 21.85 7.81 26.68
C LEU A 340 20.40 7.74 26.22
N GLY A 341 19.68 8.86 26.07
CA GLY A 341 18.28 8.90 25.63
C GLY A 341 17.28 8.50 26.72
N ILE A 342 17.68 8.50 28.00
CA ILE A 342 16.86 8.10 29.14
C ILE A 342 16.52 9.31 30.00
N GLY A 343 15.25 9.71 29.94
CA GLY A 343 14.75 10.90 30.62
C GLY A 343 14.96 12.15 29.78
N ASN A 344 14.08 13.13 29.95
CA ASN A 344 14.17 14.44 29.31
C ASN A 344 14.45 15.49 30.38
N TYR A 345 15.69 15.51 30.89
CA TYR A 345 16.10 16.51 31.88
C TYR A 345 16.40 17.85 31.21
N PRO A 346 16.15 18.99 31.89
CA PRO A 346 16.57 20.29 31.38
C PRO A 346 18.10 20.35 31.29
N ALA A 347 18.63 21.27 30.46
CA ALA A 347 20.06 21.42 30.23
C ALA A 347 20.90 21.59 31.53
N ASN A 348 20.30 22.22 32.54
CA ASN A 348 20.87 22.35 33.89
C ASN A 348 19.96 21.65 34.91
N PRO A 349 20.07 20.33 35.10
CA PRO A 349 19.21 19.61 36.02
C PRO A 349 19.53 19.93 37.49
N SER A 350 18.52 19.84 38.35
CA SER A 350 18.72 19.98 39.80
C SER A 350 19.64 18.89 40.36
N GLY A 351 20.31 19.17 41.47
CA GLY A 351 21.10 18.18 42.21
C GLY A 351 20.29 17.18 43.02
N SER A 352 18.95 17.22 43.00
CA SER A 352 18.10 16.34 43.82
C SER A 352 17.77 15.02 43.14
N TYR A 353 17.92 13.89 43.83
CA TYR A 353 17.45 12.59 43.35
C TYR A 353 15.99 12.39 43.77
N GLY A 354 15.07 12.83 42.90
CA GLY A 354 13.62 12.77 43.12
C GLY A 354 12.95 11.57 42.45
N SER A 355 11.62 11.60 42.41
CA SER A 355 10.80 10.56 41.76
C SER A 355 11.07 10.42 40.25
N SER A 356 11.30 11.53 39.55
CA SER A 356 11.65 11.48 38.12
C SER A 356 12.99 10.77 37.87
N THR A 357 13.96 10.96 38.76
CA THR A 357 15.27 10.29 38.69
C THR A 357 15.17 8.81 39.01
N ASP A 358 14.42 8.44 40.05
CA ASP A 358 14.09 7.04 40.35
C ASP A 358 13.44 6.35 39.14
N ILE A 359 12.41 6.95 38.53
CA ILE A 359 11.74 6.40 37.33
C ILE A 359 12.71 6.20 36.17
N ASN A 360 13.58 7.18 35.91
CA ASN A 360 14.53 7.08 34.80
C ASN A 360 15.65 6.06 35.06
N VAL A 361 16.11 5.92 36.31
CA VAL A 361 17.05 4.86 36.67
C VAL A 361 16.40 3.48 36.59
N ARG A 362 15.13 3.34 37.04
CA ARG A 362 14.37 2.09 36.81
C ARG A 362 14.21 1.78 35.33
N ARG A 363 13.93 2.78 34.49
CA ARG A 363 13.86 2.60 33.03
C ARG A 363 15.19 2.14 32.45
N PHE A 364 16.31 2.73 32.85
CA PHE A 364 17.65 2.29 32.49
C PHE A 364 17.86 0.83 32.90
N GLN A 365 17.58 0.51 34.17
CA GLN A 365 17.75 -0.83 34.73
C GLN A 365 16.92 -1.87 33.98
N ALA A 366 15.63 -1.59 33.74
CA ALA A 366 14.72 -2.47 33.02
C ALA A 366 15.20 -2.72 31.58
N TYR A 367 15.65 -1.68 30.87
CA TYR A 367 16.12 -1.79 29.49
C TYR A 367 17.36 -2.69 29.35
N TYR A 368 18.31 -2.61 30.29
CA TYR A 368 19.52 -3.44 30.29
C TYR A 368 19.41 -4.73 31.13
N GLY A 369 18.20 -5.11 31.57
CA GLY A 369 17.97 -6.35 32.32
C GLY A 369 18.61 -6.38 33.72
N LEU A 370 18.83 -5.22 34.32
CA LEU A 370 19.33 -5.06 35.68
C LEU A 370 18.19 -5.16 36.71
N LYS A 371 18.54 -5.18 38.00
CA LYS A 371 17.53 -5.11 39.07
C LYS A 371 16.88 -3.73 39.09
N GLU A 372 15.58 -3.67 38.78
CA GLU A 372 14.77 -2.45 38.77
C GLU A 372 14.44 -1.96 40.20
N ASN A 373 15.46 -1.49 40.91
CA ASN A 373 15.35 -1.03 42.29
C ASN A 373 15.36 0.51 42.41
N GLY A 374 15.63 1.24 41.31
CA GLY A 374 15.66 2.71 41.26
C GLY A 374 16.86 3.34 41.96
N ILE A 375 17.83 2.53 42.39
CA ILE A 375 19.09 2.93 43.00
C ILE A 375 20.18 2.73 41.96
N ALA A 376 20.95 3.77 41.61
CA ALA A 376 22.14 3.57 40.80
C ALA A 376 23.25 2.96 41.67
N ASP A 377 23.21 1.64 41.76
CA ASP A 377 24.16 0.78 42.46
C ASP A 377 25.41 0.51 41.61
N ASP A 378 26.39 -0.23 42.14
CA ASP A 378 27.66 -0.48 41.44
C ASP A 378 27.46 -1.10 40.05
N VAL A 379 26.48 -2.00 39.91
CA VAL A 379 26.19 -2.69 38.64
C VAL A 379 25.51 -1.73 37.66
N THR A 380 24.59 -0.89 38.15
CA THR A 380 23.92 0.14 37.34
C THR A 380 24.93 1.17 36.84
N LEU A 381 25.80 1.68 37.71
CA LEU A 381 26.83 2.64 37.35
C LEU A 381 27.88 2.04 36.41
N ALA A 382 28.32 0.80 36.65
CA ALA A 382 29.24 0.12 35.75
C ALA A 382 28.65 -0.06 34.35
N LYS A 383 27.36 -0.40 34.24
CA LYS A 383 26.68 -0.51 32.94
C LYS A 383 26.54 0.86 32.27
N LEU A 384 26.23 1.91 33.04
CA LEU A 384 26.18 3.29 32.54
C LEU A 384 27.53 3.70 31.91
N ASP A 385 28.62 3.45 32.64
CA ASP A 385 29.98 3.75 32.19
C ASP A 385 30.38 2.90 30.97
N GLU A 386 29.98 1.63 30.91
CA GLU A 386 30.24 0.74 29.76
C GLU A 386 29.64 1.31 28.47
N ILE A 387 28.37 1.77 28.53
CA ILE A 387 27.67 2.30 27.35
C ILE A 387 28.26 3.66 26.93
N LEU A 388 28.51 4.56 27.90
CA LEU A 388 29.13 5.86 27.64
C LEU A 388 30.52 5.74 27.03
N ASN A 389 31.24 4.66 27.29
CA ASN A 389 32.56 4.37 26.74
C ASN A 389 32.54 3.32 25.61
N SER A 390 31.38 3.07 25.00
CA SER A 390 31.26 2.11 23.89
C SER A 390 32.21 2.47 22.74
N PRO A 391 32.90 1.49 22.12
CA PRO A 391 33.73 1.74 20.94
C PRO A 391 32.92 1.99 19.65
N TYR A 392 31.59 1.87 19.71
CA TYR A 392 30.65 2.10 18.60
C TYR A 392 29.83 3.38 18.79
N GLN A 393 30.52 4.50 18.98
CA GLN A 393 29.92 5.83 19.07
C GLN A 393 30.77 6.87 18.33
N SER A 394 30.19 8.06 18.16
CA SER A 394 30.82 9.18 17.47
C SER A 394 32.23 9.49 18.00
N GLY A 395 33.18 9.72 17.09
CA GLY A 395 34.58 10.01 17.42
C GLY A 395 35.49 8.78 17.52
N ASN A 396 34.94 7.57 17.62
CA ASN A 396 35.71 6.33 17.59
C ASN A 396 35.95 5.84 16.15
N SER A 397 36.98 5.00 15.98
CA SER A 397 37.26 4.38 14.67
C SER A 397 37.89 2.99 14.79
N GLY A 398 37.68 2.14 13.79
CA GLY A 398 38.33 0.83 13.70
C GLY A 398 37.63 -0.15 12.75
N PRO A 399 38.17 -1.37 12.58
CA PRO A 399 37.58 -2.40 11.71
C PRO A 399 36.16 -2.82 12.12
N HIS A 400 35.85 -2.77 13.42
CA HIS A 400 34.51 -3.07 13.95
C HIS A 400 33.45 -2.08 13.44
N VAL A 401 33.82 -0.81 13.22
CA VAL A 401 32.92 0.20 12.63
C VAL A 401 32.64 -0.09 11.15
N VAL A 402 33.62 -0.64 10.42
CA VAL A 402 33.43 -1.07 9.03
C VAL A 402 32.39 -2.19 8.97
N GLU A 403 32.52 -3.19 9.83
CA GLU A 403 31.58 -4.30 9.95
C GLU A 403 30.17 -3.82 10.30
N LEU A 404 30.03 -2.92 11.28
CA LEU A 404 28.75 -2.29 11.64
C LEU A 404 28.09 -1.62 10.43
N LYS A 405 28.83 -0.80 9.67
CA LYS A 405 28.30 -0.10 8.48
C LYS A 405 27.88 -1.05 7.37
N GLN A 406 28.63 -2.13 7.16
CA GLN A 406 28.27 -3.17 6.19
C GLN A 406 26.98 -3.88 6.60
N LYS A 407 26.84 -4.26 7.88
CA LYS A 407 25.60 -4.84 8.42
C LYS A 407 24.41 -3.89 8.29
N LEU A 408 24.58 -2.61 8.65
CA LEU A 408 23.53 -1.60 8.48
C LEU A 408 23.10 -1.45 7.02
N SER A 409 24.06 -1.40 6.07
CA SER A 409 23.76 -1.34 4.64
C SER A 409 23.03 -2.60 4.14
N HIS A 410 23.42 -3.79 4.63
CA HIS A 410 22.74 -5.05 4.30
C HIS A 410 21.28 -5.04 4.75
N LEU A 411 21.01 -4.40 5.89
CA LEU A 411 19.64 -4.20 6.38
C LEU A 411 18.90 -3.03 5.71
N GLY A 412 19.48 -2.39 4.68
CA GLY A 412 18.87 -1.24 4.01
C GLY A 412 18.93 0.07 4.81
N ILE A 413 19.68 0.11 5.93
CA ILE A 413 19.79 1.28 6.80
C ILE A 413 21.11 2.01 6.50
N GLY A 414 21.00 3.09 5.75
CA GLY A 414 22.15 3.82 5.22
C GLY A 414 22.68 3.22 3.92
N ASN A 415 23.33 4.05 3.12
CA ASN A 415 23.92 3.66 1.83
C ASN A 415 25.43 3.80 1.90
N TYR A 416 26.10 2.91 2.63
CA TYR A 416 27.55 2.90 2.68
C TYR A 416 28.15 2.19 1.46
N PRO A 417 29.30 2.64 0.96
CA PRO A 417 30.02 1.90 -0.08
C PRO A 417 30.45 0.53 0.45
N ALA A 418 30.70 -0.44 -0.45
CA ALA A 418 31.08 -1.81 -0.09
C ALA A 418 32.27 -1.90 0.89
N ASN A 419 33.22 -0.95 0.78
CA ASN A 419 34.36 -0.80 1.69
C ASN A 419 34.26 0.57 2.40
N PRO A 420 33.44 0.71 3.44
CA PRO A 420 33.31 1.98 4.14
C PRO A 420 34.53 2.31 4.99
N SER A 421 34.71 3.60 5.32
CA SER A 421 35.75 4.01 6.27
C SER A 421 35.50 3.47 7.67
N GLY A 422 36.56 3.27 8.45
CA GLY A 422 36.47 2.86 9.86
C GLY A 422 36.00 3.95 10.82
N ASN A 423 35.70 5.17 10.36
CA ASN A 423 35.34 6.29 11.25
C ASN A 423 33.86 6.27 11.61
N PHE A 424 33.52 6.29 12.90
CA PHE A 424 32.15 6.48 13.35
C PHE A 424 31.86 7.98 13.44
N GLY A 425 31.34 8.56 12.36
CA GLY A 425 30.96 9.98 12.28
C GLY A 425 29.45 10.20 12.37
N SER A 426 29.01 11.45 12.19
CA SER A 426 27.60 11.86 12.28
C SER A 426 26.65 11.04 11.41
N SER A 427 27.03 10.71 10.17
CA SER A 427 26.21 9.83 9.31
C SER A 427 26.05 8.41 9.86
N THR A 428 27.06 7.90 10.59
CA THR A 428 26.99 6.58 11.25
C THR A 428 26.07 6.63 12.45
N GLU A 429 26.21 7.66 13.27
CA GLU A 429 25.31 7.91 14.39
C GLU A 429 23.85 8.03 13.95
N VAL A 430 23.56 8.80 12.90
CA VAL A 430 22.20 8.95 12.34
C VAL A 430 21.64 7.60 11.87
N ASN A 431 22.44 6.76 11.23
CA ASN A 431 21.97 5.45 10.77
C ASN A 431 21.80 4.45 11.92
N VAL A 432 22.61 4.54 12.98
CA VAL A 432 22.38 3.79 14.22
C VAL A 432 21.10 4.25 14.91
N ARG A 433 20.84 5.56 15.00
CA ARG A 433 19.57 6.10 15.52
C ARG A 433 18.37 5.60 14.71
N ARG A 434 18.47 5.61 13.36
CA ARG A 434 17.43 5.05 12.48
C ARG A 434 17.18 3.57 12.74
N PHE A 435 18.24 2.77 12.90
CA PHE A 435 18.13 1.36 13.26
C PHE A 435 17.44 1.20 14.63
N GLN A 436 17.89 1.95 15.64
CA GLN A 436 17.33 1.90 16.99
C GLN A 436 15.83 2.26 16.99
N SER A 437 15.49 3.39 16.37
CA SER A 437 14.11 3.88 16.23
C SER A 437 13.21 2.85 15.54
N TYR A 438 13.67 2.26 14.43
CA TYR A 438 12.90 1.26 13.68
C TYR A 438 12.59 -0.02 14.47
N TYR A 439 13.52 -0.47 15.32
CA TYR A 439 13.33 -1.66 16.17
C TYR A 439 12.86 -1.35 17.60
N GLY A 440 12.46 -0.11 17.89
CA GLY A 440 11.97 0.28 19.22
C GLY A 440 13.02 0.23 20.33
N LEU A 441 14.30 0.39 19.97
CA LEU A 441 15.42 0.54 20.90
C LEU A 441 15.56 2.01 21.33
N ILE A 442 16.36 2.26 22.36
CA ILE A 442 16.66 3.64 22.79
C ILE A 442 17.49 4.35 21.70
N GLU A 443 16.96 5.45 21.17
CA GLU A 443 17.55 6.22 20.07
C GLU A 443 18.66 7.16 20.55
N ASN A 444 19.79 6.59 20.98
CA ASN A 444 20.94 7.35 21.48
C ASN A 444 22.11 7.46 20.48
N GLY A 445 22.06 6.72 19.35
CA GLY A 445 23.09 6.74 18.32
C GLY A 445 24.37 5.97 18.68
N ILE A 446 24.40 5.32 19.84
CA ILE A 446 25.48 4.45 20.32
C ILE A 446 25.08 3.01 20.02
N ALA A 447 25.89 2.26 19.25
CA ALA A 447 25.62 0.84 19.04
C ALA A 447 26.16 0.01 20.22
N ASP A 448 25.41 0.03 21.33
CA ASP A 448 25.66 -0.78 22.52
C ASP A 448 25.41 -2.28 22.30
N ASP A 449 25.58 -3.10 23.33
CA ASP A 449 25.39 -4.55 23.27
C ASP A 449 23.95 -4.95 22.90
N VAL A 450 22.94 -4.20 23.37
CA VAL A 450 21.53 -4.41 22.98
C VAL A 450 21.32 -4.15 21.49
N THR A 451 21.83 -3.03 21.00
CA THR A 451 21.76 -2.62 19.59
C THR A 451 22.50 -3.61 18.69
N LEU A 452 23.71 -4.01 19.07
CA LEU A 452 24.52 -4.97 18.32
C LEU A 452 23.92 -6.39 18.35
N ALA A 453 23.32 -6.81 19.46
CA ALA A 453 22.61 -8.07 19.55
C ALA A 453 21.42 -8.10 18.58
N LYS A 454 20.57 -7.05 18.59
CA LYS A 454 19.45 -6.95 17.64
C LYS A 454 19.96 -6.89 16.19
N LEU A 455 21.02 -6.11 15.92
CA LEU A 455 21.63 -6.06 14.59
C LEU A 455 22.06 -7.45 14.10
N ASN A 456 22.75 -8.21 14.95
CA ASN A 456 23.21 -9.56 14.62
C ASN A 456 22.04 -10.55 14.48
N GLU A 457 21.00 -10.44 15.29
CA GLU A 457 19.79 -11.25 15.17
C GLU A 457 19.14 -11.08 13.78
N ILE A 458 18.93 -9.83 13.36
CA ILE A 458 18.27 -9.52 12.09
C ILE A 458 19.15 -9.90 10.90
N VAL A 459 20.45 -9.61 10.93
CA VAL A 459 21.39 -9.98 9.86
C VAL A 459 21.43 -11.50 9.64
N ASN A 460 21.21 -12.30 10.69
CA ASN A 460 21.28 -13.77 10.62
C ASN A 460 19.92 -14.47 10.51
N THR A 461 18.83 -13.73 10.26
CA THR A 461 17.50 -14.35 10.08
C THR A 461 17.49 -15.34 8.91
N PRO A 462 16.79 -16.48 9.01
CA PRO A 462 16.72 -17.46 7.94
C PRO A 462 15.75 -17.07 6.80
N TYR A 463 15.08 -15.93 6.89
CA TYR A 463 14.12 -15.43 5.90
C TYR A 463 14.74 -14.34 4.99
N GLN A 464 15.84 -14.69 4.34
CA GLN A 464 16.53 -13.80 3.40
C GLN A 464 17.15 -14.60 2.24
N MET A 465 17.51 -13.89 1.18
CA MET A 465 18.09 -14.43 -0.05
C MET A 465 19.20 -15.47 0.21
N GLY A 466 19.13 -16.61 -0.48
CA GLY A 466 20.11 -17.70 -0.37
C GLY A 466 19.80 -18.75 0.69
N ASN A 467 18.91 -18.47 1.64
CA ASN A 467 18.46 -19.46 2.62
C ASN A 467 17.36 -20.37 2.06
N SER A 468 17.14 -21.52 2.70
CA SER A 468 16.07 -22.45 2.30
C SER A 468 15.49 -23.22 3.49
N GLY A 469 14.22 -23.61 3.38
CA GLY A 469 13.55 -24.45 4.39
C GLY A 469 12.02 -24.40 4.29
N ALA A 470 11.36 -25.16 5.17
CA ALA A 470 9.88 -25.20 5.22
C ALA A 470 9.28 -23.83 5.57
N HIS A 471 9.97 -23.04 6.40
CA HIS A 471 9.58 -21.68 6.75
C HIS A 471 9.51 -20.73 5.54
N VAL A 472 10.36 -20.93 4.54
CA VAL A 472 10.31 -20.15 3.27
C VAL A 472 9.11 -20.55 2.42
N VAL A 473 8.72 -21.83 2.43
CA VAL A 473 7.51 -22.30 1.75
C VAL A 473 6.28 -21.62 2.37
N GLU A 474 6.20 -21.59 3.69
CA GLU A 474 5.14 -20.92 4.44
C GLU A 474 5.09 -19.41 4.15
N LEU A 475 6.25 -18.72 4.19
CA LEU A 475 6.35 -17.31 3.82
C LEU A 475 5.75 -17.03 2.44
N LYS A 476 6.10 -17.85 1.43
CA LYS A 476 5.60 -17.68 0.06
C LYS A 476 4.10 -17.92 -0.03
N GLN A 477 3.58 -18.93 0.66
CA GLN A 477 2.15 -19.20 0.72
C GLN A 477 1.41 -18.02 1.38
N ASN A 478 1.97 -17.46 2.45
CA ASN A 478 1.41 -16.29 3.13
C ASN A 478 1.43 -15.04 2.25
N LEU A 479 2.54 -14.76 1.56
CA LEU A 479 2.62 -13.67 0.57
C LEU A 479 1.54 -13.80 -0.51
N THR A 480 1.35 -15.00 -1.08
CA THR A 480 0.27 -15.23 -2.06
C THR A 480 -1.12 -15.03 -1.46
N ARG A 481 -1.37 -15.49 -0.23
CA ARG A 481 -2.66 -15.24 0.47
C ARG A 481 -2.92 -13.76 0.70
N LEU A 482 -1.87 -12.98 0.90
CA LEU A 482 -1.92 -11.53 1.09
C LEU A 482 -1.98 -10.75 -0.23
N GLY A 483 -2.10 -11.43 -1.37
CA GLY A 483 -2.18 -10.80 -2.68
C GLY A 483 -0.83 -10.31 -3.23
N ILE A 484 0.29 -10.68 -2.58
CA ILE A 484 1.64 -10.26 -2.96
C ILE A 484 2.39 -11.39 -3.64
N GLY A 485 2.45 -11.32 -4.97
CA GLY A 485 3.08 -12.34 -5.80
C GLY A 485 2.24 -13.62 -5.93
N SER A 486 2.48 -14.36 -7.01
CA SER A 486 1.72 -15.57 -7.34
C SER A 486 2.65 -16.78 -7.33
N TYR A 487 2.73 -17.44 -6.19
CA TYR A 487 3.45 -18.70 -6.05
C TYR A 487 2.54 -19.90 -6.34
N PRO A 488 3.08 -21.01 -6.87
CA PRO A 488 2.32 -22.25 -6.98
C PRO A 488 1.96 -22.77 -5.58
N ALA A 489 0.92 -23.61 -5.48
CA ALA A 489 0.44 -24.16 -4.19
C ALA A 489 1.55 -24.81 -3.34
N ASN A 490 2.53 -25.45 -3.99
CA ASN A 490 3.71 -26.02 -3.37
C ASN A 490 4.96 -25.31 -3.90
N PRO A 491 5.32 -24.12 -3.36
CA PRO A 491 6.49 -23.40 -3.82
C PRO A 491 7.80 -24.06 -3.40
N SER A 492 8.88 -23.76 -4.11
CA SER A 492 10.24 -24.18 -3.73
C SER A 492 10.60 -23.68 -2.32
N PRO A 493 11.36 -24.45 -1.52
CA PRO A 493 11.85 -24.02 -0.20
C PRO A 493 12.96 -22.96 -0.27
N THR A 494 13.47 -22.60 -1.45
CA THR A 494 14.59 -21.65 -1.59
C THR A 494 14.12 -20.20 -1.62
N TYR A 495 14.72 -19.33 -0.82
CA TYR A 495 14.50 -17.89 -0.87
C TYR A 495 15.31 -17.28 -2.01
N GLY A 496 14.68 -17.14 -3.17
CA GLY A 496 15.30 -16.61 -4.40
C GLY A 496 14.88 -15.17 -4.71
N SER A 497 15.30 -14.67 -5.87
CA SER A 497 15.08 -13.27 -6.29
C SER A 497 13.61 -12.87 -6.34
N SER A 498 12.72 -13.78 -6.77
CA SER A 498 11.29 -13.52 -6.76
C SER A 498 10.72 -13.36 -5.34
N THR A 499 11.33 -14.04 -4.36
CA THR A 499 10.93 -13.96 -2.94
C THR A 499 11.39 -12.66 -2.33
N ASP A 500 12.63 -12.27 -2.58
CA ASP A 500 13.16 -10.96 -2.22
C ASP A 500 12.28 -9.82 -2.76
N VAL A 501 11.98 -9.82 -4.07
CA VAL A 501 11.11 -8.81 -4.69
C VAL A 501 9.72 -8.75 -4.05
N ASN A 502 9.11 -9.90 -3.76
CA ASN A 502 7.77 -9.93 -3.16
C ASN A 502 7.79 -9.53 -1.67
N VAL A 503 8.86 -9.82 -0.93
CA VAL A 503 9.01 -9.29 0.44
C VAL A 503 9.25 -7.78 0.43
N ARG A 504 10.07 -7.25 -0.49
CA ARG A 504 10.21 -5.79 -0.68
C ARG A 504 8.87 -5.13 -0.99
N ARG A 505 8.07 -5.71 -1.90
CA ARG A 505 6.71 -5.21 -2.20
C ARG A 505 5.81 -5.21 -0.97
N PHE A 506 5.86 -6.27 -0.16
CA PHE A 506 5.14 -6.31 1.12
C PHE A 506 5.61 -5.19 2.06
N GLN A 507 6.92 -5.03 2.20
CA GLN A 507 7.52 -4.03 3.08
C GLN A 507 7.12 -2.61 2.66
N VAL A 508 7.29 -2.26 1.39
CA VAL A 508 6.89 -0.94 0.85
C VAL A 508 5.41 -0.68 1.07
N TYR A 509 4.55 -1.66 0.78
CA TYR A 509 3.10 -1.49 0.88
C TYR A 509 2.64 -1.18 2.32
N TYR A 510 3.28 -1.78 3.32
CA TYR A 510 2.95 -1.58 4.74
C TYR A 510 3.89 -0.61 5.47
N GLY A 511 4.70 0.17 4.74
CA GLY A 511 5.59 1.17 5.34
C GLY A 511 6.72 0.61 6.21
N LEU A 512 7.13 -0.65 5.95
CA LEU A 512 8.27 -1.29 6.60
C LEU A 512 9.57 -1.01 5.84
N ASN A 513 10.70 -1.32 6.46
CA ASN A 513 12.03 -1.15 5.87
C ASN A 513 12.22 -2.07 4.65
N GLU A 514 12.40 -1.49 3.46
CA GLU A 514 12.53 -2.20 2.18
C GLU A 514 13.93 -2.81 1.98
N ASN A 515 14.20 -3.92 2.67
CA ASN A 515 15.48 -4.62 2.58
C ASN A 515 15.37 -6.04 2.00
N GLY A 516 14.15 -6.54 1.74
CA GLY A 516 13.91 -7.87 1.20
C GLY A 516 14.19 -9.00 2.20
N ILE A 517 14.46 -8.67 3.46
CA ILE A 517 14.65 -9.59 4.58
C ILE A 517 13.35 -9.62 5.38
N ALA A 518 12.68 -10.78 5.46
CA ALA A 518 11.48 -10.90 6.27
C ALA A 518 11.86 -11.12 7.75
N ASP A 519 12.21 -10.02 8.42
CA ASP A 519 12.50 -9.96 9.84
C ASP A 519 11.25 -10.12 10.73
N GLU A 520 11.45 -10.03 12.05
CA GLU A 520 10.37 -10.16 13.03
C GLU A 520 9.21 -9.16 12.79
N LEU A 521 9.53 -7.90 12.45
CA LEU A 521 8.52 -6.87 12.18
C LEU A 521 7.73 -7.20 10.91
N THR A 522 8.42 -7.62 9.84
CA THR A 522 7.79 -8.05 8.59
C THR A 522 6.88 -9.26 8.79
N LEU A 523 7.35 -10.28 9.52
CA LEU A 523 6.57 -11.49 9.81
C LEU A 523 5.40 -11.21 10.76
N THR A 524 5.58 -10.33 11.75
CA THR A 524 4.52 -9.92 12.66
C THR A 524 3.42 -9.17 11.91
N LYS A 525 3.79 -8.22 11.04
CA LYS A 525 2.81 -7.50 10.23
C LYS A 525 2.05 -8.44 9.29
N MET A 526 2.77 -9.40 8.69
CA MET A 526 2.16 -10.44 7.85
C MET A 526 1.11 -11.23 8.63
N GLN A 527 1.44 -11.63 9.85
CA GLN A 527 0.57 -12.42 10.70
C GLN A 527 -0.62 -11.61 11.25
N GLU A 528 -0.43 -10.32 11.53
CA GLU A 528 -1.50 -9.38 11.90
C GLU A 528 -2.58 -9.32 10.82
N ILE A 529 -2.17 -9.15 9.55
CA ILE A 529 -3.10 -9.06 8.41
C ILE A 529 -3.80 -10.40 8.18
N LEU A 530 -3.05 -11.52 8.19
CA LEU A 530 -3.63 -12.86 8.06
C LEU A 530 -4.61 -13.18 9.20
N ASN A 531 -4.45 -12.56 10.36
CA ASN A 531 -5.33 -12.68 11.51
C ASN A 531 -6.38 -11.56 11.64
N SER A 532 -6.55 -10.71 10.62
CA SER A 532 -7.56 -9.65 10.62
C SER A 532 -8.97 -10.19 10.90
N PRO A 533 -9.76 -9.53 11.76
CA PRO A 533 -11.14 -9.91 12.03
C PRO A 533 -12.09 -9.64 10.84
N TYR A 534 -11.61 -8.99 9.79
CA TYR A 534 -12.34 -8.70 8.55
C TYR A 534 -11.86 -9.59 7.39
N ARG A 535 -11.97 -10.90 7.58
CA ARG A 535 -11.63 -11.92 6.58
C ARG A 535 -12.67 -13.02 6.52
N ASN A 536 -12.63 -13.81 5.46
CA ASN A 536 -13.52 -14.95 5.30
C ASN A 536 -13.36 -15.96 6.45
N GLY A 537 -14.48 -16.48 6.94
CA GLY A 537 -14.54 -17.32 8.14
C GLY A 537 -14.68 -16.57 9.47
N GLN A 538 -14.55 -15.24 9.49
CA GLN A 538 -14.83 -14.40 10.67
C GLN A 538 -16.27 -13.86 10.64
N SER A 539 -16.79 -13.51 11.82
CA SER A 539 -18.14 -12.96 11.99
C SER A 539 -18.22 -11.97 13.14
N GLY A 540 -19.11 -10.97 13.05
CA GLY A 540 -19.41 -10.05 14.16
C GLY A 540 -20.13 -8.78 13.73
N SER A 541 -20.42 -7.89 14.68
CA SER A 541 -21.05 -6.60 14.40
C SER A 541 -20.19 -5.68 13.54
N HIS A 542 -18.86 -5.77 13.66
CA HIS A 542 -17.89 -5.05 12.83
C HIS A 542 -18.02 -5.42 11.35
N VAL A 543 -18.35 -6.68 11.03
CA VAL A 543 -18.59 -7.10 9.64
C VAL A 543 -19.90 -6.51 9.09
N VAL A 544 -20.94 -6.39 9.92
CA VAL A 544 -22.20 -5.73 9.53
C VAL A 544 -21.93 -4.28 9.15
N GLU A 545 -21.11 -3.58 9.93
CA GLU A 545 -20.68 -2.22 9.66
C GLU A 545 -19.87 -2.11 8.37
N LEU A 546 -18.86 -2.98 8.17
CA LEU A 546 -18.11 -3.02 6.91
C LEU A 546 -19.01 -3.20 5.69
N LYS A 547 -20.00 -4.11 5.75
CA LYS A 547 -20.95 -4.32 4.64
C LYS A 547 -21.81 -3.09 4.38
N ARG A 548 -22.23 -2.37 5.43
CA ARG A 548 -22.97 -1.10 5.28
C ARG A 548 -22.10 -0.03 4.63
N ASN A 549 -20.84 0.08 5.05
CA ASN A 549 -19.88 1.03 4.49
C ASN A 549 -19.62 0.73 3.01
N LEU A 550 -19.33 -0.53 2.67
CA LEU A 550 -19.16 -0.97 1.28
C LEU A 550 -20.42 -0.67 0.44
N SER A 551 -21.63 -0.93 0.97
CA SER A 551 -22.89 -0.60 0.28
C SER A 551 -23.01 0.90 -0.02
N GLN A 552 -22.67 1.76 0.95
CA GLN A 552 -22.70 3.22 0.77
C GLN A 552 -21.71 3.69 -0.30
N LEU A 553 -20.57 3.02 -0.40
CA LEU A 553 -19.54 3.27 -1.41
C LEU A 553 -19.87 2.64 -2.78
N GLY A 554 -20.99 1.94 -2.91
CA GLY A 554 -21.43 1.29 -4.16
C GLY A 554 -20.83 -0.11 -4.38
N PHE A 555 -20.15 -0.67 -3.39
CA PHE A 555 -19.54 -2.01 -3.43
C PHE A 555 -20.46 -3.04 -2.77
N GLY A 556 -21.20 -3.77 -3.59
CA GLY A 556 -22.11 -4.84 -3.14
C GLY A 556 -23.51 -4.34 -2.82
N ASN A 557 -24.50 -5.19 -3.08
CA ASN A 557 -25.91 -4.92 -2.80
C ASN A 557 -26.38 -5.76 -1.62
N TYR A 558 -25.99 -5.34 -0.41
CA TYR A 558 -26.36 -6.03 0.82
C TYR A 558 -27.77 -5.63 1.28
N PRO A 559 -28.53 -6.52 1.94
CA PRO A 559 -29.81 -6.15 2.52
C PRO A 559 -29.61 -5.11 3.63
N ALA A 560 -30.66 -4.35 3.96
CA ALA A 560 -30.60 -3.29 4.98
C ALA A 560 -30.08 -3.77 6.35
N ASN A 561 -30.33 -5.04 6.68
CA ASN A 561 -29.79 -5.73 7.85
C ASN A 561 -28.93 -6.93 7.38
N PRO A 562 -27.64 -6.71 7.04
CA PRO A 562 -26.77 -7.79 6.61
C PRO A 562 -26.39 -8.71 7.77
N SER A 563 -26.08 -9.97 7.47
CA SER A 563 -25.54 -10.91 8.47
C SER A 563 -24.17 -10.45 8.98
N GLY A 564 -23.81 -10.91 10.19
CA GLY A 564 -22.47 -10.70 10.75
C GLY A 564 -21.38 -11.55 10.11
N ASP A 565 -21.70 -12.53 9.26
CA ASP A 565 -20.71 -13.41 8.65
C ASP A 565 -19.99 -12.72 7.50
N TYR A 566 -18.67 -12.79 7.43
CA TYR A 566 -17.92 -12.21 6.31
C TYR A 566 -18.26 -12.94 5.00
N GLY A 567 -17.93 -14.22 4.90
CA GLY A 567 -18.30 -15.07 3.75
C GLY A 567 -17.69 -14.63 2.40
N GLY A 568 -17.90 -15.44 1.36
CA GLY A 568 -17.29 -15.21 0.04
C GLY A 568 -17.83 -13.98 -0.71
N SER A 569 -19.08 -13.59 -0.49
CA SER A 569 -19.64 -12.40 -1.15
C SER A 569 -18.99 -11.10 -0.63
N THR A 570 -18.71 -11.01 0.67
CA THR A 570 -18.00 -9.86 1.25
C THR A 570 -16.56 -9.84 0.80
N GLU A 571 -15.89 -11.00 0.78
CA GLU A 571 -14.53 -11.11 0.23
C GLU A 571 -14.44 -10.58 -1.20
N ILE A 572 -15.37 -10.96 -2.08
CA ILE A 572 -15.43 -10.47 -3.47
C ILE A 572 -15.62 -8.95 -3.52
N ASN A 573 -16.50 -8.39 -2.69
CA ASN A 573 -16.75 -6.95 -2.69
C ASN A 573 -15.58 -6.16 -2.11
N VAL A 574 -14.85 -6.71 -1.13
CA VAL A 574 -13.60 -6.11 -0.63
C VAL A 574 -12.50 -6.19 -1.70
N ARG A 575 -12.35 -7.30 -2.42
CA ARG A 575 -11.43 -7.37 -3.57
C ARG A 575 -11.76 -6.33 -4.64
N ARG A 576 -13.04 -6.14 -4.97
CA ARG A 576 -13.50 -5.10 -5.91
C ARG A 576 -13.15 -3.69 -5.42
N PHE A 577 -13.37 -3.42 -4.14
CA PHE A 577 -12.98 -2.15 -3.53
C PHE A 577 -11.47 -1.92 -3.60
N GLN A 578 -10.69 -2.93 -3.19
CA GLN A 578 -9.23 -2.89 -3.24
C GLN A 578 -8.73 -2.64 -4.66
N SER A 579 -9.21 -3.41 -5.62
CA SER A 579 -8.88 -3.27 -7.04
C SER A 579 -9.22 -1.87 -7.58
N TYR A 580 -10.40 -1.33 -7.23
CA TYR A 580 -10.81 0.01 -7.69
C TYR A 580 -9.86 1.11 -7.20
N PHE A 581 -9.41 1.04 -5.95
CA PHE A 581 -8.48 2.02 -5.36
C PHE A 581 -7.00 1.65 -5.47
N GLY A 582 -6.64 0.61 -6.25
CA GLY A 582 -5.25 0.19 -6.43
C GLY A 582 -4.58 -0.40 -5.18
N LEU A 583 -5.37 -0.92 -4.24
CA LEU A 583 -4.89 -1.62 -3.04
C LEU A 583 -4.57 -3.09 -3.34
N ASN A 584 -3.90 -3.79 -2.41
CA ASN A 584 -3.63 -5.22 -2.53
C ASN A 584 -4.93 -6.04 -2.54
N GLU A 585 -5.23 -6.70 -3.66
CA GLU A 585 -6.45 -7.47 -3.89
C GLU A 585 -6.40 -8.85 -3.19
N ASN A 586 -6.54 -8.87 -1.87
CA ASN A 586 -6.50 -10.09 -1.06
C ASN A 586 -7.86 -10.44 -0.42
N GLY A 587 -8.85 -9.55 -0.50
CA GLY A 587 -10.19 -9.76 0.06
C GLY A 587 -10.25 -9.73 1.59
N ILE A 588 -9.15 -9.32 2.25
CA ILE A 588 -9.07 -9.04 3.68
C ILE A 588 -9.15 -7.53 3.86
N ALA A 589 -10.12 -7.03 4.63
CA ALA A 589 -10.14 -5.60 4.96
C ALA A 589 -9.17 -5.33 6.12
N ASP A 590 -7.90 -5.14 5.77
CA ASP A 590 -6.83 -4.74 6.69
C ASP A 590 -6.89 -3.24 7.01
N GLU A 591 -5.93 -2.75 7.82
CA GLU A 591 -5.89 -1.35 8.23
C GLU A 591 -5.86 -0.38 7.02
N VAL A 592 -5.14 -0.72 5.96
CA VAL A 592 -5.00 0.11 4.76
C VAL A 592 -6.34 0.16 4.01
N THR A 593 -7.00 -1.00 3.88
CA THR A 593 -8.31 -1.09 3.24
C THR A 593 -9.38 -0.33 4.04
N LEU A 594 -9.40 -0.50 5.38
CA LEU A 594 -10.35 0.19 6.26
C LEU A 594 -10.11 1.69 6.29
N ALA A 595 -8.86 2.14 6.36
CA ALA A 595 -8.50 3.55 6.29
C ALA A 595 -8.97 4.18 4.96
N LYS A 596 -8.80 3.47 3.84
CA LYS A 596 -9.30 3.95 2.53
C LYS A 596 -10.83 4.00 2.48
N ILE A 597 -11.53 3.04 3.08
CA ILE A 597 -13.00 3.08 3.22
C ILE A 597 -13.41 4.33 4.01
N ASP A 598 -12.77 4.58 5.14
CA ASP A 598 -13.07 5.73 6.00
C ASP A 598 -12.73 7.07 5.32
N GLU A 599 -11.61 7.15 4.59
CA GLU A 599 -11.22 8.31 3.79
C GLU A 599 -12.31 8.67 2.77
N VAL A 600 -12.78 7.69 1.99
CA VAL A 600 -13.78 7.92 0.95
C VAL A 600 -15.14 8.26 1.56
N LEU A 601 -15.54 7.60 2.65
CA LEU A 601 -16.76 7.95 3.39
C LEU A 601 -16.71 9.36 3.98
N ASN A 602 -15.50 9.85 4.28
CA ASN A 602 -15.25 11.20 4.80
C ASN A 602 -14.85 12.23 3.72
N SER A 603 -15.00 11.89 2.43
CA SER A 603 -14.70 12.80 1.32
C SER A 603 -15.42 14.15 1.45
N PRO A 604 -14.75 15.29 1.18
CA PRO A 604 -15.38 16.62 1.18
C PRO A 604 -16.42 16.80 0.04
N TYR A 605 -16.50 15.85 -0.90
CA TYR A 605 -17.46 15.82 -2.01
C TYR A 605 -18.59 14.81 -1.79
N ARG A 606 -19.22 14.88 -0.61
CA ARG A 606 -20.36 14.04 -0.21
C ARG A 606 -21.53 14.87 0.32
N SER A 607 -22.70 14.23 0.44
CA SER A 607 -23.90 14.88 0.99
C SER A 607 -23.65 15.45 2.38
N GLY A 608 -24.10 16.69 2.61
CA GLY A 608 -23.94 17.41 3.88
C GLY A 608 -22.72 18.35 3.93
N GLN A 609 -21.73 18.16 3.05
CA GLN A 609 -20.55 19.03 2.97
C GLN A 609 -20.81 20.31 2.17
N ARG A 610 -19.98 21.34 2.35
CA ARG A 610 -20.10 22.64 1.68
C ARG A 610 -18.73 23.25 1.36
N GLY A 611 -18.63 24.07 0.32
CA GLY A 611 -17.44 24.87 0.01
C GLY A 611 -17.32 25.25 -1.48
N ASP A 612 -16.28 26.01 -1.82
CA ASP A 612 -16.03 26.47 -3.19
C ASP A 612 -15.70 25.31 -4.15
N HIS A 613 -15.07 24.26 -3.63
CA HIS A 613 -14.83 23.01 -4.37
C HIS A 613 -16.14 22.37 -4.86
N VAL A 614 -17.24 22.49 -4.09
CA VAL A 614 -18.56 22.00 -4.50
C VAL A 614 -19.17 22.89 -5.59
N ILE A 615 -18.92 24.20 -5.56
CA ILE A 615 -19.34 25.13 -6.63
C ILE A 615 -18.66 24.73 -7.94
N GLU A 616 -17.35 24.49 -7.90
CA GLU A 616 -16.60 24.10 -9.09
C GLU A 616 -17.03 22.73 -9.62
N LEU A 617 -17.20 21.72 -8.75
CA LEU A 617 -17.78 20.42 -9.14
C LEU A 617 -19.11 20.60 -9.88
N LYS A 618 -20.02 21.45 -9.38
CA LYS A 618 -21.31 21.69 -10.04
C LYS A 618 -21.16 22.38 -11.39
N ARG A 619 -20.24 23.35 -11.52
CA ARG A 619 -19.95 24.00 -12.80
C ARG A 619 -19.40 23.01 -13.81
N GLN A 620 -18.49 22.15 -13.40
CA GLN A 620 -17.93 21.08 -14.23
C GLN A 620 -19.00 20.08 -14.67
N LEU A 621 -19.85 19.63 -13.75
CA LEU A 621 -20.98 18.76 -14.09
C LEU A 621 -21.95 19.44 -15.06
N SER A 622 -22.28 20.73 -14.88
CA SER A 622 -23.09 21.50 -15.83
C SER A 622 -22.44 21.60 -17.22
N ARG A 623 -21.11 21.81 -17.29
CA ARG A 623 -20.36 21.83 -18.57
C ARG A 623 -20.50 20.51 -19.34
N LEU A 624 -20.58 19.39 -18.62
CA LEU A 624 -20.80 18.06 -19.20
C LEU A 624 -22.29 17.75 -19.49
N GLY A 625 -23.18 18.73 -19.31
CA GLY A 625 -24.63 18.55 -19.43
C GLY A 625 -25.24 17.66 -18.35
N ILE A 626 -24.60 17.54 -17.19
CA ILE A 626 -25.05 16.73 -16.05
C ILE A 626 -25.59 17.66 -14.96
N GLY A 627 -26.91 17.83 -14.96
CA GLY A 627 -27.59 18.76 -14.08
C GLY A 627 -27.64 20.17 -14.67
N ASN A 628 -28.68 20.92 -14.31
CA ASN A 628 -28.86 22.32 -14.72
C ASN A 628 -28.62 23.22 -13.51
N TYR A 629 -27.35 23.34 -13.09
CA TYR A 629 -27.01 24.29 -12.04
C TYR A 629 -26.98 25.72 -12.60
N PRO A 630 -27.42 26.73 -11.82
CA PRO A 630 -27.26 28.12 -12.22
C PRO A 630 -25.78 28.49 -12.32
N VAL A 631 -25.45 29.57 -13.04
CA VAL A 631 -24.08 30.07 -13.24
C VAL A 631 -23.30 30.23 -11.92
N ASN A 632 -24.01 30.63 -10.86
CA ASN A 632 -23.52 30.72 -9.49
C ASN A 632 -24.25 29.70 -8.60
N PRO A 633 -23.82 28.43 -8.57
CA PRO A 633 -24.47 27.43 -7.75
C PRO A 633 -24.18 27.61 -6.26
N SER A 634 -25.10 27.14 -5.41
CA SER A 634 -24.88 27.06 -3.96
C SER A 634 -23.63 26.23 -3.62
N PRO A 635 -22.86 26.59 -2.58
CA PRO A 635 -21.70 25.82 -2.12
C PRO A 635 -22.08 24.47 -1.47
N SER A 636 -23.37 24.16 -1.32
CA SER A 636 -23.81 23.00 -0.53
C SER A 636 -23.94 21.72 -1.37
N TYR A 637 -23.39 20.61 -0.88
CA TYR A 637 -23.54 19.30 -1.50
C TYR A 637 -24.80 18.61 -0.96
N GLY A 638 -25.90 18.74 -1.69
CA GLY A 638 -27.19 18.15 -1.32
C GLY A 638 -27.56 16.90 -2.12
N SER A 639 -28.80 16.42 -1.95
CA SER A 639 -29.33 15.25 -2.65
C SER A 639 -29.33 15.39 -4.18
N SER A 640 -29.57 16.60 -4.70
CA SER A 640 -29.48 16.88 -6.15
C SER A 640 -28.04 16.76 -6.67
N THR A 641 -27.06 17.25 -5.91
CA THR A 641 -25.63 17.09 -6.22
C THR A 641 -25.23 15.62 -6.24
N ALA A 642 -25.58 14.87 -5.19
CA ALA A 642 -25.32 13.43 -5.11
C ALA A 642 -25.95 12.68 -6.29
N THR A 643 -27.18 13.03 -6.68
CA THR A 643 -27.87 12.44 -7.84
C THR A 643 -27.11 12.70 -9.14
N ASN A 644 -26.62 13.92 -9.33
CA ASN A 644 -25.86 14.28 -10.54
C ASN A 644 -24.46 13.63 -10.56
N VAL A 645 -23.81 13.48 -9.40
CA VAL A 645 -22.57 12.69 -9.31
C VAL A 645 -22.83 11.21 -9.60
N ARG A 646 -23.92 10.61 -9.11
CA ARG A 646 -24.31 9.24 -9.51
C ARG A 646 -24.55 9.11 -11.01
N ARG A 647 -25.18 10.11 -11.64
CA ARG A 647 -25.36 10.14 -13.10
C ARG A 647 -24.02 10.22 -13.83
N PHE A 648 -23.08 11.03 -13.34
CA PHE A 648 -21.72 11.10 -13.88
C PHE A 648 -21.00 9.75 -13.73
N GLN A 649 -21.00 9.17 -12.54
CA GLN A 649 -20.37 7.86 -12.27
C GLN A 649 -20.96 6.78 -13.18
N SER A 650 -22.28 6.68 -13.26
CA SER A 650 -22.96 5.73 -14.13
C SER A 650 -22.64 5.96 -15.61
N ARG A 651 -22.56 7.21 -16.07
CA ARG A 651 -22.22 7.57 -17.46
C ARG A 651 -20.81 7.11 -17.85
N TYR A 652 -19.86 7.16 -16.92
CA TYR A 652 -18.46 6.80 -17.19
C TYR A 652 -18.06 5.43 -16.63
N GLY A 653 -19.03 4.58 -16.24
CA GLY A 653 -18.78 3.22 -15.79
C GLY A 653 -18.04 3.12 -14.44
N LEU A 654 -18.13 4.15 -13.61
CA LEU A 654 -17.57 4.18 -12.25
C LEU A 654 -18.55 3.58 -11.24
N TYR A 655 -18.06 3.20 -10.06
CA TYR A 655 -18.93 2.75 -8.96
C TYR A 655 -19.84 3.90 -8.50
N VAL A 656 -21.13 3.58 -8.34
CA VAL A 656 -22.19 4.59 -8.15
C VAL A 656 -22.49 4.77 -6.66
N SER A 657 -21.73 5.65 -6.00
CA SER A 657 -21.93 6.02 -4.59
C SER A 657 -22.70 7.35 -4.45
N GLY A 658 -22.48 8.28 -5.39
CA GLY A 658 -22.86 9.69 -5.24
C GLY A 658 -21.93 10.48 -4.33
N ILE A 659 -20.76 9.92 -4.00
CA ILE A 659 -19.60 10.59 -3.42
C ILE A 659 -18.60 10.79 -4.54
N ALA A 660 -18.09 12.00 -4.76
CA ALA A 660 -17.02 12.19 -5.74
C ALA A 660 -15.67 11.85 -5.09
N ASP A 661 -15.27 10.59 -5.21
CA ASP A 661 -13.95 10.09 -4.81
C ASP A 661 -12.85 10.55 -5.78
N GLU A 662 -11.59 10.24 -5.48
CA GLU A 662 -10.43 10.66 -6.28
C GLU A 662 -10.51 10.18 -7.73
N ILE A 663 -11.05 8.98 -7.98
CA ILE A 663 -11.20 8.40 -9.32
C ILE A 663 -12.32 9.13 -10.07
N THR A 664 -13.42 9.43 -9.39
CA THR A 664 -14.54 10.21 -9.93
C THR A 664 -14.08 11.62 -10.31
N LEU A 665 -13.30 12.28 -9.46
CA LEU A 665 -12.77 13.63 -9.70
C LEU A 665 -11.72 13.63 -10.81
N ALA A 666 -10.81 12.64 -10.83
CA ALA A 666 -9.84 12.49 -11.91
C ALA A 666 -10.54 12.28 -13.26
N LYS A 667 -11.55 11.41 -13.31
CA LYS A 667 -12.35 11.21 -14.52
C LYS A 667 -13.12 12.48 -14.91
N LEU A 668 -13.64 13.23 -13.95
CA LEU A 668 -14.31 14.49 -14.21
C LEU A 668 -13.36 15.50 -14.83
N ALA A 669 -12.15 15.65 -14.27
CA ALA A 669 -11.12 16.53 -14.78
C ALA A 669 -10.68 16.14 -16.21
N GLU A 670 -10.45 14.84 -16.46
CA GLU A 670 -10.10 14.29 -17.78
C GLU A 670 -11.15 14.61 -18.85
N VAL A 671 -12.43 14.43 -18.51
CA VAL A 671 -13.54 14.65 -19.45
C VAL A 671 -13.80 16.14 -19.67
N VAL A 672 -13.67 16.96 -18.61
CA VAL A 672 -13.82 18.42 -18.70
C VAL A 672 -12.69 19.04 -19.52
N SER A 673 -11.46 18.57 -19.38
CA SER A 673 -10.31 19.08 -20.13
C SER A 673 -10.36 18.67 -21.61
N SER A 674 -10.78 17.45 -21.91
CA SER A 674 -10.89 16.94 -23.28
C SER A 674 -12.11 17.44 -24.07
N GLN A 675 -13.09 18.09 -23.41
CA GLN A 675 -14.39 18.47 -24.00
C GLN A 675 -15.13 17.31 -24.71
N HIS A 676 -14.82 16.07 -24.33
CA HIS A 676 -15.40 14.86 -24.91
C HIS A 676 -16.65 14.46 -24.11
N ILE A 677 -17.84 14.75 -24.65
CA ILE A 677 -19.13 14.59 -23.95
C ILE A 677 -19.89 13.40 -24.53
N ILE A 678 -20.05 12.32 -23.76
CA ILE A 678 -20.80 11.13 -24.19
C ILE A 678 -22.21 11.12 -23.60
N ASN A 679 -23.23 11.00 -24.45
CA ASN A 679 -24.60 10.72 -24.05
C ASN A 679 -25.02 9.34 -24.56
N TYR A 680 -25.72 8.58 -23.74
CA TYR A 680 -26.34 7.32 -24.14
C TYR A 680 -27.84 7.51 -24.37
N GLU A 681 -28.34 6.96 -25.46
CA GLU A 681 -29.76 6.97 -25.80
C GLU A 681 -30.27 5.53 -25.90
N TYR A 682 -31.24 5.20 -25.05
CA TYR A 682 -31.75 3.84 -24.89
C TYR A 682 -33.02 3.65 -25.72
N TYR A 683 -33.09 2.52 -26.41
CA TYR A 683 -34.26 2.10 -27.17
C TYR A 683 -34.81 0.80 -26.59
N ASP A 684 -36.13 0.71 -26.41
CA ASP A 684 -36.83 -0.47 -25.90
C ASP A 684 -36.97 -1.53 -27.01
N LEU A 685 -35.83 -1.97 -27.53
CA LEU A 685 -35.67 -2.98 -28.57
C LEU A 685 -34.34 -3.69 -28.33
N THR A 686 -34.32 -5.00 -28.44
CA THR A 686 -33.06 -5.77 -28.40
C THR A 686 -32.31 -5.62 -29.73
N LEU A 687 -31.00 -5.84 -29.71
CA LEU A 687 -30.17 -5.81 -30.94
C LEU A 687 -30.65 -6.84 -31.97
N GLU A 688 -31.14 -7.99 -31.55
CA GLU A 688 -31.66 -9.04 -32.46
C GLU A 688 -32.99 -8.65 -33.10
N GLU A 689 -33.91 -8.03 -32.36
CA GLU A 689 -35.16 -7.52 -32.94
C GLU A 689 -34.88 -6.40 -33.95
N ALA A 690 -33.91 -5.52 -33.67
CA ALA A 690 -33.46 -4.51 -34.62
C ALA A 690 -32.90 -5.16 -35.89
N LEU A 691 -32.04 -6.18 -35.73
CA LEU A 691 -31.43 -6.91 -36.85
C LEU A 691 -32.47 -7.61 -37.72
N ASP A 692 -33.49 -8.23 -37.13
CA ASP A 692 -34.58 -8.86 -37.88
C ASP A 692 -35.30 -7.88 -38.80
N VAL A 693 -35.59 -6.68 -38.30
CA VAL A 693 -36.20 -5.63 -39.12
C VAL A 693 -35.24 -5.19 -40.23
N GLN A 694 -33.95 -4.99 -39.93
CA GLN A 694 -32.95 -4.61 -40.94
C GLN A 694 -32.83 -5.64 -42.07
N MET A 695 -32.86 -6.93 -41.74
CA MET A 695 -32.77 -8.02 -42.72
C MET A 695 -33.99 -8.11 -43.64
N SER A 696 -35.12 -7.49 -43.28
CA SER A 696 -36.30 -7.37 -44.14
C SER A 696 -36.22 -6.22 -45.17
N GLN A 697 -35.24 -5.33 -45.02
CA GLN A 697 -35.02 -4.19 -45.91
C GLN A 697 -33.96 -4.49 -46.98
N LEU A 698 -33.87 -3.65 -48.01
CA LEU A 698 -32.79 -3.75 -49.00
C LEU A 698 -31.46 -3.36 -48.36
N GLN A 699 -30.58 -4.34 -48.16
CA GLN A 699 -29.23 -4.16 -47.66
C GLN A 699 -28.20 -4.45 -48.76
N GLN A 700 -27.13 -3.67 -48.82
CA GLN A 700 -26.06 -3.86 -49.79
C GLN A 700 -24.68 -3.74 -49.12
N THR A 701 -23.68 -4.40 -49.69
CA THR A 701 -22.28 -4.28 -49.30
C THR A 701 -21.36 -4.42 -50.52
N ASP A 702 -20.25 -3.71 -50.50
CA ASP A 702 -19.15 -3.84 -51.46
C ASP A 702 -17.98 -4.69 -50.92
N LYS A 703 -18.08 -5.20 -49.69
CA LYS A 703 -17.10 -6.10 -49.05
C LYS A 703 -16.72 -7.28 -49.96
N TYR A 704 -17.68 -7.74 -50.75
CA TYR A 704 -17.53 -8.89 -51.64
C TYR A 704 -17.29 -8.54 -53.10
N ARG A 705 -17.01 -7.28 -53.46
CA ARG A 705 -16.93 -6.83 -54.86
C ARG A 705 -15.98 -7.66 -55.75
N ASN A 706 -14.92 -8.22 -55.18
CA ASN A 706 -13.90 -9.00 -55.87
C ASN A 706 -13.97 -10.51 -55.60
N THR A 707 -14.96 -10.99 -54.85
CA THR A 707 -15.12 -12.43 -54.57
C THR A 707 -15.81 -13.13 -55.76
N PRO A 708 -15.51 -14.40 -56.07
CA PRO A 708 -16.27 -15.16 -57.08
C PRO A 708 -17.77 -15.20 -56.79
N ALA A 709 -18.58 -15.38 -57.83
CA ALA A 709 -20.02 -15.51 -57.73
C ALA A 709 -20.50 -16.63 -58.67
N TYR A 710 -21.49 -17.41 -58.25
CA TYR A 710 -21.89 -18.63 -58.94
C TYR A 710 -23.37 -18.64 -59.29
N ILE A 711 -23.70 -19.17 -60.46
CA ILE A 711 -25.08 -19.35 -60.93
C ILE A 711 -25.28 -20.81 -61.38
N HIS A 712 -26.45 -21.36 -61.08
CA HIS A 712 -26.75 -22.76 -61.39
C HIS A 712 -27.11 -22.93 -62.87
N SER A 713 -26.54 -23.97 -63.51
CA SER A 713 -26.68 -24.26 -64.95
C SER A 713 -28.13 -24.38 -65.44
N ASN A 714 -29.01 -25.08 -64.71
CA ASN A 714 -30.43 -25.24 -65.03
C ASN A 714 -31.24 -23.93 -65.27
N TYR A 715 -30.77 -22.79 -64.76
CA TYR A 715 -31.50 -21.52 -64.87
C TYR A 715 -30.84 -20.53 -65.83
N VAL A 716 -29.86 -20.99 -66.62
CA VAL A 716 -29.14 -20.17 -67.58
C VAL A 716 -29.02 -20.88 -68.91
N GLU A 717 -29.18 -20.11 -69.99
CA GLU A 717 -28.80 -20.51 -71.33
C GLU A 717 -27.42 -19.92 -71.61
N ILE A 718 -26.43 -20.79 -71.85
CA ILE A 718 -25.09 -20.35 -72.23
C ILE A 718 -25.12 -19.91 -73.69
N ILE A 719 -24.75 -18.66 -73.93
CA ILE A 719 -24.61 -18.07 -75.25
C ILE A 719 -23.13 -17.87 -75.47
N GLU A 720 -22.55 -18.73 -76.31
CA GLU A 720 -21.18 -18.59 -76.78
C GLU A 720 -21.16 -17.70 -78.01
N SER A 721 -20.41 -16.60 -77.94
CA SER A 721 -20.23 -15.71 -79.08
C SER A 721 -18.94 -16.06 -79.80
N GLY A 722 -18.95 -15.97 -81.13
CA GLY A 722 -17.78 -16.15 -81.97
C GLY A 722 -17.63 -15.03 -82.98
N VAL A 723 -16.43 -14.88 -83.52
CA VAL A 723 -16.13 -13.99 -84.64
C VAL A 723 -15.53 -14.78 -85.78
N ILE A 724 -15.97 -14.50 -87.00
CA ILE A 724 -15.39 -15.09 -88.20
C ILE A 724 -13.95 -14.60 -88.37
N SER A 725 -13.00 -15.52 -88.62
CA SER A 725 -11.56 -15.25 -88.62
C SER A 725 -10.94 -15.05 -90.02
N GLY A 726 -11.74 -15.06 -91.08
CA GLY A 726 -11.30 -14.89 -92.47
C GLY A 726 -12.22 -14.01 -93.31
N ASN A 727 -11.73 -13.52 -94.46
CA ASN A 727 -12.53 -12.76 -95.42
C ASN A 727 -13.22 -13.67 -96.43
N ALA A 728 -14.42 -13.28 -96.88
CA ALA A 728 -15.26 -14.07 -97.78
C ALA A 728 -15.54 -15.52 -97.30
N VAL A 729 -15.73 -15.70 -95.99
CA VAL A 729 -16.08 -16.99 -95.38
C VAL A 729 -17.53 -17.33 -95.71
N ARG A 730 -17.75 -18.54 -96.22
CA ARG A 730 -19.07 -19.05 -96.61
C ARG A 730 -19.73 -19.74 -95.41
N LEU A 731 -20.80 -19.15 -94.90
CA LEU A 731 -21.68 -19.77 -93.90
C LEU A 731 -22.69 -20.65 -94.62
N ARG A 732 -22.84 -21.89 -94.17
CA ARG A 732 -23.53 -22.95 -94.93
C ARG A 732 -24.77 -23.46 -94.22
N THR A 733 -25.75 -23.98 -94.96
CA THR A 733 -26.96 -24.61 -94.41
C THR A 733 -26.74 -26.07 -93.99
N ALA A 734 -25.61 -26.68 -94.36
CA ALA A 734 -25.15 -27.99 -93.92
C ALA A 734 -23.61 -28.00 -93.72
N PRO A 735 -23.05 -28.83 -92.81
CA PRO A 735 -21.62 -28.85 -92.50
C PRO A 735 -20.78 -29.64 -93.53
N GLU A 736 -20.94 -29.29 -94.81
CA GLU A 736 -20.27 -29.93 -95.94
C GLU A 736 -19.87 -28.91 -97.01
N PHE A 737 -18.94 -29.24 -97.91
CA PHE A 737 -18.45 -28.31 -98.94
C PHE A 737 -19.22 -28.37 -100.27
N ASP A 738 -20.55 -28.41 -100.23
CA ASP A 738 -21.38 -28.27 -101.45
C ASP A 738 -21.61 -26.79 -101.79
N ASN A 739 -21.50 -26.40 -103.06
CA ASN A 739 -21.83 -25.02 -103.46
C ASN A 739 -23.33 -24.71 -103.38
N SER A 740 -24.20 -25.72 -103.39
CA SER A 740 -25.66 -25.55 -103.24
C SER A 740 -26.08 -25.10 -101.84
N ASN A 741 -25.22 -25.27 -100.83
CA ASN A 741 -25.54 -25.07 -99.41
C ASN A 741 -25.03 -23.74 -98.83
N ILE A 742 -24.48 -22.84 -99.64
CA ILE A 742 -23.95 -21.55 -99.17
C ILE A 742 -25.12 -20.60 -98.90
N ALA A 743 -25.33 -20.21 -97.64
CA ALA A 743 -26.38 -19.27 -97.25
C ALA A 743 -25.91 -17.82 -97.30
N HIS A 744 -24.71 -17.56 -96.76
CA HIS A 744 -24.13 -16.22 -96.66
C HIS A 744 -22.64 -16.25 -96.92
N THR A 745 -22.09 -15.14 -97.38
CA THR A 745 -20.64 -14.90 -97.44
C THR A 745 -20.33 -13.68 -96.57
N VAL A 746 -19.50 -13.85 -95.56
CA VAL A 746 -19.21 -12.85 -94.54
C VAL A 746 -17.72 -12.59 -94.41
N ASN A 747 -17.34 -11.47 -93.81
CA ASN A 747 -15.94 -11.04 -93.69
C ASN A 747 -15.39 -11.24 -92.28
N ASN A 748 -14.08 -11.07 -92.14
CA ASN A 748 -13.38 -11.16 -90.86
C ASN A 748 -13.99 -10.18 -89.85
N GLY A 749 -14.14 -10.62 -88.59
CA GLY A 749 -14.77 -9.84 -87.51
C GLY A 749 -16.29 -9.90 -87.48
N THR A 750 -16.95 -10.61 -88.41
CA THR A 750 -18.41 -10.80 -88.35
C THR A 750 -18.79 -11.60 -87.11
N ALA A 751 -19.66 -11.05 -86.27
CA ALA A 751 -20.14 -11.70 -85.05
C ALA A 751 -21.17 -12.80 -85.36
N VAL A 752 -21.03 -13.95 -84.70
CA VAL A 752 -21.93 -15.10 -84.77
C VAL A 752 -22.18 -15.65 -83.37
N VAL A 753 -23.30 -16.33 -83.15
CA VAL A 753 -23.52 -17.12 -81.92
C VAL A 753 -23.18 -18.56 -82.23
N ILE A 754 -22.30 -19.19 -81.46
CA ILE A 754 -21.96 -20.60 -81.60
C ILE A 754 -22.97 -21.42 -80.79
N LEU A 755 -23.71 -22.30 -81.46
CA LEU A 755 -24.71 -23.18 -80.86
C LEU A 755 -24.11 -24.53 -80.42
N GLY A 756 -23.02 -24.96 -81.04
CA GLY A 756 -22.32 -26.19 -80.68
C GLY A 756 -21.35 -26.66 -81.74
N GLU A 757 -20.69 -27.78 -81.45
CA GLU A 757 -19.78 -28.45 -82.38
C GLU A 757 -20.50 -29.61 -83.07
N VAL A 758 -20.36 -29.69 -84.38
CA VAL A 758 -20.90 -30.79 -85.18
C VAL A 758 -19.79 -31.43 -86.01
N THR A 759 -19.96 -32.71 -86.33
CA THR A 759 -19.08 -33.41 -87.26
C THR A 759 -19.55 -33.18 -88.69
N GLY A 760 -18.66 -32.68 -89.54
CA GLY A 760 -18.93 -32.37 -90.94
C GLY A 760 -17.83 -32.86 -91.88
N ALA A 761 -17.84 -32.34 -93.10
CA ALA A 761 -16.84 -32.66 -94.10
C ALA A 761 -15.42 -32.31 -93.61
N LEU A 762 -14.47 -33.21 -93.87
CA LEU A 762 -13.07 -33.06 -93.49
C LEU A 762 -12.44 -31.84 -94.19
N HIS A 763 -11.83 -30.94 -93.42
CA HIS A 763 -11.03 -29.83 -93.91
C HIS A 763 -9.82 -29.61 -93.03
N GLN A 764 -8.63 -29.53 -93.65
CA GLN A 764 -7.36 -29.32 -92.92
C GLN A 764 -7.20 -30.28 -91.71
N ASN A 765 -7.44 -31.58 -91.92
CA ASN A 765 -7.36 -32.65 -90.91
C ASN A 765 -8.38 -32.56 -89.75
N SER A 766 -9.41 -31.73 -89.86
CA SER A 766 -10.49 -31.62 -88.88
C SER A 766 -11.84 -31.86 -89.54
N THR A 767 -12.70 -32.65 -88.91
CA THR A 767 -14.14 -32.75 -89.26
C THR A 767 -14.99 -31.83 -88.38
N LYS A 768 -14.36 -30.97 -87.58
CA LYS A 768 -15.05 -30.11 -86.61
C LYS A 768 -15.62 -28.87 -87.30
N TRP A 769 -16.93 -28.71 -87.19
CA TRP A 769 -17.65 -27.52 -87.62
C TRP A 769 -18.36 -26.92 -86.43
N TYR A 770 -18.51 -25.59 -86.43
CA TYR A 770 -19.43 -24.92 -85.52
C TYR A 770 -20.78 -24.79 -86.18
N GLU A 771 -21.79 -25.27 -85.48
CA GLU A 771 -23.16 -24.84 -85.68
C GLU A 771 -23.31 -23.44 -85.09
N ILE A 772 -23.81 -22.49 -85.87
CA ILE A 772 -23.90 -21.09 -85.51
C ILE A 772 -25.29 -20.52 -85.80
N THR A 773 -25.64 -19.42 -85.13
CA THR A 773 -26.74 -18.55 -85.53
C THR A 773 -26.18 -17.25 -86.10
N TYR A 774 -26.63 -16.88 -87.30
CA TYR A 774 -26.34 -15.62 -87.95
C TYR A 774 -27.60 -15.11 -88.65
N ASN A 775 -27.99 -13.85 -88.43
CA ASN A 775 -29.27 -13.27 -88.91
C ASN A 775 -30.50 -14.15 -88.61
N ASN A 776 -30.56 -14.71 -87.39
CA ASN A 776 -31.60 -15.63 -86.93
C ASN A 776 -31.73 -16.93 -87.76
N GLN A 777 -30.73 -17.27 -88.57
CA GLN A 777 -30.64 -18.54 -89.28
C GLN A 777 -29.59 -19.44 -88.65
N LYS A 778 -29.94 -20.71 -88.44
CA LYS A 778 -29.01 -21.77 -88.04
C LYS A 778 -28.19 -22.20 -89.26
N LEU A 779 -26.87 -22.05 -89.15
CA LEU A 779 -25.89 -22.27 -90.21
C LEU A 779 -24.67 -23.00 -89.65
N TYR A 780 -23.74 -23.37 -90.52
CA TYR A 780 -22.53 -24.10 -90.19
C TYR A 780 -21.31 -23.41 -90.81
N VAL A 781 -20.23 -23.35 -90.04
CA VAL A 781 -18.92 -22.86 -90.48
C VAL A 781 -17.84 -23.80 -89.96
N HIS A 782 -16.83 -24.09 -90.78
CA HIS A 782 -15.74 -24.95 -90.33
C HIS A 782 -14.98 -24.28 -89.18
N SER A 783 -14.55 -25.06 -88.18
CA SER A 783 -14.03 -24.51 -86.92
C SER A 783 -12.76 -23.68 -87.10
N SER A 784 -12.00 -23.86 -88.19
CA SER A 784 -10.83 -23.03 -88.51
C SER A 784 -11.16 -21.60 -88.93
N LEU A 785 -12.42 -21.29 -89.23
CA LEU A 785 -12.87 -20.01 -89.79
C LEU A 785 -13.74 -19.19 -88.82
N ALA A 786 -13.91 -19.65 -87.58
CA ALA A 786 -14.58 -18.89 -86.53
C ALA A 786 -13.86 -19.09 -85.19
N ASN A 787 -13.59 -17.98 -84.50
CA ASN A 787 -12.93 -17.95 -83.21
C ASN A 787 -13.97 -17.62 -82.13
N PRO A 788 -14.21 -18.49 -81.14
CA PRO A 788 -14.98 -18.13 -79.95
C PRO A 788 -14.37 -16.90 -79.24
N ASN A 789 -15.21 -15.99 -78.75
CA ASN A 789 -14.81 -14.72 -78.11
C ASN A 789 -15.52 -14.48 -76.76
N GLY A 790 -15.68 -15.55 -75.98
CA GLY A 790 -16.24 -15.53 -74.63
C GLY A 790 -17.67 -16.02 -74.54
N LYS A 791 -18.05 -16.45 -73.33
CA LYS A 791 -19.36 -17.00 -73.01
C LYS A 791 -20.13 -16.08 -72.07
N THR A 792 -21.41 -15.92 -72.38
CA THR A 792 -22.36 -15.24 -71.50
C THR A 792 -23.45 -16.21 -71.09
N ALA A 793 -24.05 -16.00 -69.93
CA ALA A 793 -25.22 -16.73 -69.47
C ALA A 793 -26.43 -15.79 -69.49
N ARG A 794 -27.49 -16.16 -70.20
CA ARG A 794 -28.78 -15.49 -70.12
C ARG A 794 -29.70 -16.25 -69.17
N THR A 795 -30.23 -15.59 -68.16
CA THR A 795 -31.11 -16.25 -67.18
C THR A 795 -32.46 -16.60 -67.80
N THR A 796 -32.92 -17.85 -67.62
CA THR A 796 -34.20 -18.33 -68.15
C THR A 796 -35.36 -18.14 -67.17
N SER A 797 -35.06 -17.90 -65.90
CA SER A 797 -36.00 -17.55 -64.82
C SER A 797 -35.37 -16.54 -63.84
N ARG A 798 -36.14 -16.10 -62.82
CA ARG A 798 -35.55 -15.43 -61.67
C ARG A 798 -34.65 -16.41 -60.92
N VAL A 799 -33.40 -16.04 -60.66
CA VAL A 799 -32.39 -16.97 -60.12
C VAL A 799 -31.45 -16.29 -59.13
N ASN A 800 -31.08 -17.00 -58.08
CA ASN A 800 -30.13 -16.55 -57.08
C ASN A 800 -28.69 -16.75 -57.56
N VAL A 801 -27.88 -15.71 -57.43
CA VAL A 801 -26.44 -15.75 -57.57
C VAL A 801 -25.83 -15.96 -56.19
N ARG A 802 -24.90 -16.91 -56.07
CA ARG A 802 -24.41 -17.40 -54.78
C ARG A 802 -22.92 -17.20 -54.59
N SER A 803 -22.48 -17.23 -53.33
CA SER A 803 -21.07 -17.10 -52.96
C SER A 803 -20.22 -18.34 -53.24
N GLY A 804 -20.85 -19.49 -53.51
CA GLY A 804 -20.17 -20.74 -53.84
C GLY A 804 -21.05 -21.68 -54.68
N PRO A 805 -20.50 -22.79 -55.19
CA PRO A 805 -21.19 -23.71 -56.10
C PRO A 805 -22.13 -24.67 -55.35
N GLY A 806 -23.23 -24.15 -54.79
CA GLY A 806 -24.24 -24.95 -54.10
C GLY A 806 -25.42 -24.12 -53.58
N THR A 807 -26.56 -24.77 -53.31
CA THR A 807 -27.79 -24.08 -52.86
C THR A 807 -27.76 -23.62 -51.40
N SER A 808 -26.85 -24.16 -50.58
CA SER A 808 -26.62 -23.76 -49.19
C SER A 808 -25.75 -22.49 -49.05
N TYR A 809 -25.08 -22.06 -50.12
CA TYR A 809 -24.23 -20.86 -50.09
C TYR A 809 -25.06 -19.57 -50.06
N HIS A 810 -24.48 -18.55 -49.43
CA HIS A 810 -25.07 -17.22 -49.30
C HIS A 810 -25.47 -16.63 -50.65
N ILE A 811 -26.60 -15.93 -50.68
CA ILE A 811 -27.13 -15.32 -51.91
C ILE A 811 -26.52 -13.92 -52.03
N PHE A 812 -25.65 -13.72 -53.01
CA PHE A 812 -25.04 -12.43 -53.31
C PHE A 812 -25.96 -11.50 -54.11
N ASP A 813 -26.81 -12.03 -54.97
CA ASP A 813 -27.75 -11.24 -55.77
C ASP A 813 -28.90 -12.12 -56.25
N THR A 814 -29.97 -11.52 -56.77
CA THR A 814 -31.04 -12.22 -57.47
C THR A 814 -31.30 -11.58 -58.83
N LEU A 815 -30.96 -12.31 -59.88
CA LEU A 815 -31.14 -11.84 -61.25
C LEU A 815 -32.56 -12.11 -61.72
N ARG A 816 -33.17 -11.13 -62.40
CA ARG A 816 -34.45 -11.29 -63.09
C ARG A 816 -34.30 -12.19 -64.31
N GLN A 817 -35.40 -12.75 -64.80
CA GLN A 817 -35.43 -13.49 -66.07
C GLN A 817 -34.95 -12.60 -67.23
N GLY A 818 -34.12 -13.16 -68.11
CA GLY A 818 -33.56 -12.50 -69.28
C GLY A 818 -32.35 -11.62 -69.02
N ALA A 819 -31.80 -11.61 -67.79
CA ALA A 819 -30.55 -10.93 -67.47
C ALA A 819 -29.36 -11.66 -68.08
N THR A 820 -28.36 -10.92 -68.57
CA THR A 820 -27.13 -11.49 -69.16
C THR A 820 -25.94 -11.22 -68.25
N VAL A 821 -25.14 -12.25 -67.97
CA VAL A 821 -23.89 -12.16 -67.17
C VAL A 821 -22.73 -12.83 -67.89
N ASN A 822 -21.50 -12.39 -67.63
CA ASN A 822 -20.30 -13.00 -68.20
C ASN A 822 -19.94 -14.24 -67.40
N ILE A 823 -19.68 -15.35 -68.10
CA ILE A 823 -19.12 -16.56 -67.48
C ILE A 823 -17.61 -16.39 -67.41
N VAL A 824 -17.07 -16.54 -66.20
CA VAL A 824 -15.63 -16.54 -65.93
C VAL A 824 -15.07 -17.95 -66.07
N GLN A 825 -15.78 -18.94 -65.52
CA GLN A 825 -15.41 -20.35 -65.58
C GLN A 825 -16.67 -21.23 -65.57
N GLU A 826 -16.74 -22.19 -66.48
CA GLU A 826 -17.80 -23.20 -66.49
C GLU A 826 -17.48 -24.34 -65.51
N GLY A 827 -18.46 -24.73 -64.70
CA GLY A 827 -18.48 -26.02 -64.01
C GLY A 827 -19.71 -26.84 -64.41
N ASP A 828 -19.77 -28.10 -63.96
CA ASP A 828 -20.82 -29.05 -64.39
C ASP A 828 -22.23 -28.63 -63.96
N THR A 829 -22.39 -28.17 -62.72
CA THR A 829 -23.69 -27.74 -62.15
C THR A 829 -23.75 -26.24 -61.86
N TRP A 830 -22.60 -25.61 -61.61
CA TRP A 830 -22.49 -24.21 -61.24
C TRP A 830 -21.42 -23.52 -62.09
N HIS A 831 -21.77 -22.38 -62.67
CA HIS A 831 -20.84 -21.56 -63.44
C HIS A 831 -20.41 -20.36 -62.59
N GLU A 832 -19.10 -20.08 -62.59
CA GLU A 832 -18.57 -18.85 -62.03
C GLU A 832 -18.85 -17.69 -62.98
N ILE A 833 -19.38 -16.59 -62.45
CA ILE A 833 -19.83 -15.43 -63.20
C ILE A 833 -19.29 -14.13 -62.60
N ARG A 834 -19.26 -13.09 -63.43
CA ARG A 834 -18.93 -11.73 -63.00
C ARG A 834 -20.20 -10.91 -62.77
N ILE A 835 -20.36 -10.35 -61.57
CA ILE A 835 -21.46 -9.45 -61.18
C ILE A 835 -20.92 -8.11 -60.67
N GLY A 836 -21.81 -7.13 -60.42
CA GLY A 836 -21.46 -5.78 -59.98
C GLY A 836 -20.78 -5.72 -58.59
N ASN A 837 -20.30 -4.51 -58.23
CA ASN A 837 -19.59 -4.29 -56.96
C ASN A 837 -20.48 -4.50 -55.72
N TRP A 838 -21.78 -4.18 -55.81
CA TRP A 838 -22.73 -4.27 -54.71
C TRP A 838 -23.39 -5.64 -54.64
N ARG A 839 -23.39 -6.24 -53.45
CA ARG A 839 -23.97 -7.57 -53.19
C ARG A 839 -24.80 -7.55 -51.91
N ASN A 840 -25.69 -8.51 -51.75
CA ASN A 840 -26.43 -8.71 -50.51
C ASN A 840 -25.47 -9.15 -49.39
N PRO A 841 -25.48 -8.50 -48.22
CA PRO A 841 -24.65 -8.89 -47.08
C PRO A 841 -25.20 -10.13 -46.37
N THR A 842 -24.36 -10.78 -45.57
CA THR A 842 -24.81 -11.81 -44.62
C THR A 842 -25.48 -11.15 -43.41
N ARG A 843 -26.23 -11.93 -42.62
CA ARG A 843 -26.85 -11.43 -41.38
C ARG A 843 -25.78 -10.94 -40.39
N GLU A 844 -24.66 -11.65 -40.31
CA GLU A 844 -23.51 -11.31 -39.47
C GLU A 844 -22.83 -10.01 -39.92
N ASP A 845 -22.73 -9.76 -41.23
CA ASP A 845 -22.22 -8.48 -41.73
C ASP A 845 -23.12 -7.32 -41.27
N VAL A 846 -24.44 -7.46 -41.40
CA VAL A 846 -25.40 -6.43 -40.94
C VAL A 846 -25.28 -6.24 -39.43
N LYS A 847 -25.24 -7.33 -38.66
CA LYS A 847 -25.10 -7.29 -37.19
C LYS A 847 -23.84 -6.55 -36.77
N PHE A 848 -22.71 -6.78 -37.44
CA PHE A 848 -21.44 -6.13 -37.11
C PHE A 848 -21.54 -4.60 -37.18
N TYR A 849 -22.12 -4.05 -38.24
CA TYR A 849 -22.27 -2.60 -38.39
C TYR A 849 -23.46 -2.03 -37.60
N LEU A 850 -24.49 -2.82 -37.34
CA LEU A 850 -25.64 -2.44 -36.53
C LEU A 850 -25.30 -2.36 -35.04
N ASP A 851 -24.39 -3.21 -34.54
CA ASP A 851 -24.02 -3.25 -33.12
C ASP A 851 -23.16 -2.03 -32.73
N PRO A 852 -23.68 -1.13 -31.86
CA PRO A 852 -22.95 0.07 -31.44
C PRO A 852 -21.62 -0.23 -30.75
N SER A 853 -21.41 -1.42 -30.16
CA SER A 853 -20.12 -1.75 -29.51
C SER A 853 -18.99 -2.01 -30.52
N ASN A 854 -19.33 -2.29 -31.79
CA ASN A 854 -18.35 -2.50 -32.86
C ASN A 854 -18.11 -1.21 -33.67
N ASN A 855 -18.77 -0.11 -33.30
CA ASN A 855 -18.75 1.12 -34.07
C ASN A 855 -17.68 2.07 -33.58
N ASP A 856 -17.06 2.77 -34.54
CA ASP A 856 -16.29 3.95 -34.25
C ASP A 856 -17.18 5.08 -33.69
N GLU A 857 -16.66 5.80 -32.68
CA GLU A 857 -17.39 6.82 -31.94
C GLU A 857 -17.88 7.99 -32.82
N PHE A 858 -17.18 8.31 -33.91
CA PHE A 858 -17.60 9.39 -34.82
C PHE A 858 -18.85 9.04 -35.64
N GLN A 859 -19.24 7.76 -35.71
CA GLN A 859 -20.56 7.38 -36.24
C GLN A 859 -21.70 7.87 -35.33
N HIS A 860 -21.38 8.11 -34.05
CA HIS A 860 -22.28 8.59 -33.01
C HIS A 860 -22.10 10.09 -32.71
N LEU A 861 -21.31 10.82 -33.51
CA LEU A 861 -21.20 12.27 -33.39
C LEU A 861 -22.58 12.92 -33.46
N ASP A 862 -22.93 13.74 -32.47
CA ASP A 862 -24.15 14.53 -32.44
C ASP A 862 -24.05 15.66 -33.47
N LEU A 863 -24.61 15.41 -34.65
CA LEU A 863 -24.58 16.33 -35.79
C LEU A 863 -25.43 17.59 -35.55
N THR A 864 -26.14 17.71 -34.43
CA THR A 864 -26.80 18.96 -34.02
C THR A 864 -25.93 19.86 -33.15
N SER A 865 -24.82 19.32 -32.66
CA SER A 865 -23.97 20.01 -31.69
C SER A 865 -22.84 20.78 -32.37
N SER A 866 -22.59 21.98 -31.84
CA SER A 866 -21.48 22.81 -32.27
C SER A 866 -20.14 22.24 -31.78
N VAL A 867 -19.12 22.33 -32.63
CA VAL A 867 -17.73 21.99 -32.29
C VAL A 867 -17.09 23.00 -31.32
N GLY A 868 -17.71 24.17 -31.11
CA GLY A 868 -17.35 25.09 -30.03
C GLY A 868 -16.06 25.91 -30.21
N VAL A 869 -15.43 25.88 -31.39
CA VAL A 869 -14.20 26.65 -31.67
C VAL A 869 -14.48 27.97 -32.41
N SER A 870 -13.48 28.85 -32.49
CA SER A 870 -13.61 30.17 -33.11
C SER A 870 -13.59 30.11 -34.64
N PRO A 871 -14.03 31.19 -35.34
CA PRO A 871 -13.86 31.29 -36.79
C PRO A 871 -12.40 31.16 -37.27
N SER A 872 -11.42 31.59 -36.48
CA SER A 872 -10.00 31.47 -36.83
C SER A 872 -9.55 30.01 -36.83
N GLU A 873 -10.03 29.21 -35.88
CA GLU A 873 -9.74 27.77 -35.84
C GLU A 873 -10.36 27.04 -37.02
N LEU A 874 -11.64 27.32 -37.36
CA LEU A 874 -12.26 26.76 -38.56
C LEU A 874 -11.52 27.15 -39.85
N ASN A 875 -10.96 28.35 -39.92
CA ASN A 875 -10.20 28.78 -41.08
C ASN A 875 -8.88 28.01 -41.27
N LYS A 876 -8.32 27.39 -40.21
CA LYS A 876 -7.19 26.44 -40.37
C LYS A 876 -7.60 25.23 -41.22
N VAL A 877 -8.82 24.74 -41.01
CA VAL A 877 -9.40 23.59 -41.74
C VAL A 877 -9.72 23.94 -43.20
N LEU A 878 -10.12 25.19 -43.44
CA LEU A 878 -10.52 25.69 -44.77
C LEU A 878 -9.36 26.29 -45.58
N ALA A 879 -8.16 26.38 -45.01
CA ALA A 879 -6.99 26.94 -45.68
C ALA A 879 -6.66 26.17 -46.98
N GLY A 880 -6.50 26.89 -48.08
CA GLY A 880 -6.18 26.32 -49.39
C GLY A 880 -7.33 25.56 -50.05
N LYS A 881 -8.57 25.67 -49.56
CA LYS A 881 -9.76 24.97 -50.08
C LYS A 881 -10.55 25.81 -51.09
N GLY A 882 -9.82 26.43 -52.03
CA GLY A 882 -10.41 27.25 -53.09
C GLY A 882 -11.32 28.36 -52.55
N ILE A 883 -12.54 28.46 -53.07
CA ILE A 883 -13.50 29.50 -52.66
C ILE A 883 -14.03 29.35 -51.23
N LEU A 884 -13.75 28.21 -50.58
CA LEU A 884 -14.15 27.96 -49.19
C LEU A 884 -13.15 28.54 -48.18
N ASP A 885 -11.95 28.91 -48.63
CA ASP A 885 -10.92 29.53 -47.78
C ASP A 885 -11.45 30.83 -47.14
N GLY A 886 -11.20 30.99 -45.85
CA GLY A 886 -11.67 32.13 -45.06
C GLY A 886 -13.16 32.16 -44.70
N LEU A 887 -13.97 31.16 -45.11
CA LEU A 887 -15.42 31.13 -44.85
C LEU A 887 -15.82 30.58 -43.47
N GLY A 888 -14.90 30.41 -42.52
CA GLY A 888 -15.17 29.82 -41.20
C GLY A 888 -16.34 30.46 -40.43
N GLU A 889 -16.46 31.79 -40.49
CA GLU A 889 -17.60 32.51 -39.88
C GLU A 889 -18.94 32.16 -40.53
N ALA A 890 -18.97 31.97 -41.85
CA ALA A 890 -20.18 31.58 -42.58
C ALA A 890 -20.63 30.16 -42.20
N PHE A 891 -19.67 29.25 -42.01
CA PHE A 891 -19.95 27.89 -41.55
C PHE A 891 -20.48 27.89 -40.11
N ILE A 892 -19.88 28.64 -39.19
CA ILE A 892 -20.39 28.79 -37.81
C ILE A 892 -21.80 29.38 -37.79
N GLU A 893 -22.07 30.44 -38.56
CA GLU A 893 -23.40 31.04 -38.59
C GLU A 893 -24.46 30.08 -39.14
N GLY A 894 -24.15 29.41 -40.27
CA GLY A 894 -25.04 28.42 -40.86
C GLY A 894 -25.31 27.24 -39.92
N ALA A 895 -24.25 26.69 -39.34
CA ALA A 895 -24.28 25.63 -38.34
C ALA A 895 -25.14 26.00 -37.13
N ARG A 896 -24.87 27.15 -36.50
CA ARG A 896 -25.60 27.61 -35.31
C ARG A 896 -27.07 27.88 -35.61
N THR A 897 -27.37 28.53 -36.73
CA THR A 897 -28.75 28.91 -37.09
C THR A 897 -29.61 27.69 -37.39
N HIS A 898 -29.02 26.66 -37.99
CA HIS A 898 -29.75 25.46 -38.43
C HIS A 898 -29.44 24.22 -37.59
N SER A 899 -28.75 24.39 -36.45
CA SER A 899 -28.33 23.33 -35.53
C SER A 899 -27.71 22.14 -36.28
N VAL A 900 -26.60 22.42 -36.98
CA VAL A 900 -25.80 21.45 -37.72
C VAL A 900 -24.36 21.56 -37.25
N ASN A 901 -23.65 20.45 -37.11
CA ASN A 901 -22.24 20.43 -36.75
C ASN A 901 -21.38 21.06 -37.86
N GLU A 902 -20.49 21.98 -37.47
CA GLU A 902 -19.66 22.78 -38.39
C GLU A 902 -18.74 21.90 -39.22
N ILE A 903 -18.10 20.90 -38.60
CA ILE A 903 -17.13 20.04 -39.28
C ILE A 903 -17.82 19.06 -40.21
N TYR A 904 -18.97 18.53 -39.83
CA TYR A 904 -19.83 17.77 -40.74
C TYR A 904 -20.21 18.61 -41.97
N LEU A 905 -20.61 19.86 -41.76
CA LEU A 905 -20.99 20.78 -42.85
C LEU A 905 -19.79 21.08 -43.77
N ILE A 906 -18.61 21.33 -43.21
CA ILE A 906 -17.36 21.54 -43.97
C ILE A 906 -16.98 20.27 -44.76
N ALA A 907 -17.04 19.08 -44.13
CA ALA A 907 -16.72 17.82 -44.78
C ALA A 907 -17.60 17.59 -46.02
N HIS A 908 -18.90 17.90 -45.92
CA HIS A 908 -19.84 17.86 -47.03
C HIS A 908 -19.50 18.89 -48.10
N ALA A 909 -19.26 20.16 -47.74
CA ALA A 909 -18.91 21.18 -48.71
C ALA A 909 -17.63 20.81 -49.50
N LEU A 910 -16.59 20.32 -48.82
CA LEU A 910 -15.34 19.89 -49.45
C LEU A 910 -15.54 18.71 -50.41
N LEU A 911 -16.46 17.79 -50.10
CA LEU A 911 -16.78 16.66 -50.97
C LEU A 911 -17.53 17.13 -52.23
N GLU A 912 -18.62 17.86 -52.05
CA GLU A 912 -19.53 18.26 -53.12
C GLU A 912 -18.90 19.26 -54.10
N THR A 913 -17.96 20.07 -53.63
CA THR A 913 -17.31 21.10 -54.44
C THR A 913 -15.97 20.67 -55.02
N GLY A 914 -15.46 19.47 -54.70
CA GLY A 914 -14.10 19.07 -55.03
C GLY A 914 -13.07 20.04 -54.42
N GLN A 915 -13.04 20.14 -53.09
CA GLN A 915 -12.16 21.06 -52.33
C GLN A 915 -12.36 22.54 -52.67
N GLY A 916 -13.57 22.94 -53.06
CA GLY A 916 -13.92 24.32 -53.38
C GLY A 916 -13.68 24.73 -54.84
N GLU A 917 -13.28 23.83 -55.73
CA GLU A 917 -12.84 24.16 -57.09
C GLU A 917 -13.90 23.98 -58.19
N SER A 918 -15.02 23.30 -57.90
CA SER A 918 -16.05 23.05 -58.90
C SER A 918 -16.67 24.33 -59.49
N ASP A 919 -17.08 24.29 -60.76
CA ASP A 919 -17.78 25.41 -61.43
C ASP A 919 -18.96 25.96 -60.62
N LEU A 920 -19.75 25.08 -59.99
CA LEU A 920 -20.90 25.47 -59.17
C LEU A 920 -20.49 26.21 -57.89
N ALA A 921 -19.35 25.83 -57.30
CA ALA A 921 -18.78 26.50 -56.14
C ALA A 921 -18.13 27.84 -56.52
N GLN A 922 -17.40 27.89 -57.64
CA GLN A 922 -16.70 29.08 -58.14
C GLN A 922 -17.65 30.15 -58.67
N GLY A 923 -18.86 29.75 -59.08
CA GLY A 923 -19.95 30.64 -59.40
C GLY A 923 -20.33 30.60 -60.88
N ILE A 924 -21.63 30.52 -61.15
CA ILE A 924 -22.18 30.51 -62.52
C ILE A 924 -23.19 31.63 -62.67
N GLU A 925 -23.07 32.40 -63.74
CA GLU A 925 -24.03 33.45 -64.06
C GLU A 925 -25.34 32.86 -64.58
N VAL A 926 -26.44 33.28 -63.96
CA VAL A 926 -27.82 32.96 -64.37
C VAL A 926 -28.58 34.26 -64.56
N GLY A 927 -29.37 34.34 -65.63
CA GLY A 927 -30.25 35.47 -65.92
C GLY A 927 -31.64 35.02 -66.36
N LEU A 928 -32.54 35.98 -66.52
CA LEU A 928 -33.91 35.75 -66.98
C LEU A 928 -34.01 36.06 -68.47
N ASN A 929 -34.56 35.13 -69.24
CA ASN A 929 -34.91 35.41 -70.64
C ASN A 929 -36.20 36.25 -70.73
N ARG A 930 -36.59 36.66 -71.95
CA ARG A 930 -37.80 37.48 -72.18
C ARG A 930 -39.10 36.86 -71.65
N SER A 931 -39.16 35.54 -71.49
CA SER A 931 -40.30 34.82 -70.92
C SER A 931 -40.24 34.67 -69.40
N GLY A 932 -39.24 35.26 -68.73
CA GLY A 932 -39.01 35.13 -67.29
C GLY A 932 -38.38 33.80 -66.87
N ASN A 933 -37.92 32.98 -67.81
CA ASN A 933 -37.29 31.69 -67.50
C ASN A 933 -35.80 31.87 -67.18
N HIS A 934 -35.34 31.15 -66.16
CA HIS A 934 -33.94 31.13 -65.72
C HIS A 934 -33.09 30.36 -66.71
N VAL A 935 -32.00 30.97 -67.19
CA VAL A 935 -31.06 30.37 -68.12
C VAL A 935 -29.63 30.74 -67.74
N LEU A 936 -28.67 29.84 -68.03
CA LEU A 936 -27.26 30.17 -67.87
C LEU A 936 -26.86 31.28 -68.83
N VAL A 937 -26.03 32.19 -68.35
CA VAL A 937 -25.44 33.24 -69.20
C VAL A 937 -24.30 32.64 -70.02
N THR A 938 -24.31 32.93 -71.31
CA THR A 938 -23.24 32.64 -72.26
C THR A 938 -22.90 33.92 -73.02
N SER A 939 -21.72 33.99 -73.63
CA SER A 939 -21.32 35.15 -74.44
C SER A 939 -22.32 35.46 -75.57
N SER A 940 -23.04 34.45 -76.07
CA SER A 940 -24.02 34.59 -77.15
C SER A 940 -25.41 35.06 -76.70
N ASN A 941 -25.83 34.78 -75.46
CA ASN A 941 -27.17 35.11 -74.99
C ASN A 941 -27.22 36.32 -74.05
N ARG A 942 -26.08 36.77 -73.50
CA ARG A 942 -25.96 37.77 -72.43
C ARG A 942 -26.78 39.04 -72.67
N ASN A 943 -26.70 39.61 -73.87
CA ASN A 943 -27.42 40.85 -74.22
C ASN A 943 -28.95 40.70 -74.26
N ASN A 944 -29.47 39.46 -74.25
CA ASN A 944 -30.90 39.15 -74.26
C ASN A 944 -31.44 38.75 -72.88
N LEU A 945 -30.62 38.80 -71.83
CA LEU A 945 -30.98 38.41 -70.47
C LEU A 945 -31.06 39.62 -69.55
N THR A 946 -31.96 39.56 -68.57
CA THR A 946 -32.10 40.56 -67.50
C THR A 946 -31.84 39.92 -66.14
N ASN A 947 -31.60 40.76 -65.12
CA ASN A 947 -31.34 40.32 -63.74
C ASN A 947 -30.23 39.25 -63.63
N ILE A 948 -29.15 39.43 -64.39
CA ILE A 948 -27.99 38.52 -64.34
C ILE A 948 -27.36 38.59 -62.95
N ARG A 949 -27.19 37.44 -62.31
CA ARG A 949 -26.48 37.28 -61.04
C ARG A 949 -25.51 36.11 -61.14
N THR A 950 -24.32 36.25 -60.54
CA THR A 950 -23.47 35.11 -60.23
C THR A 950 -24.09 34.33 -59.08
N THR A 951 -24.19 33.02 -59.24
CA THR A 951 -24.81 32.12 -58.26
C THR A 951 -23.82 31.07 -57.81
N TYR A 952 -23.83 30.77 -56.52
CA TYR A 952 -22.88 29.86 -55.88
C TYR A 952 -23.62 28.70 -55.24
N ASN A 953 -23.08 27.49 -55.31
CA ASN A 953 -23.68 26.30 -54.72
C ASN A 953 -22.59 25.40 -54.11
N MET A 954 -22.47 25.44 -52.78
CA MET A 954 -21.39 24.77 -52.05
C MET A 954 -21.69 23.32 -51.68
N PHE A 955 -22.86 22.79 -52.05
CA PHE A 955 -23.31 21.45 -51.63
C PHE A 955 -24.00 20.68 -52.77
N GLY A 956 -23.81 21.10 -54.02
CA GLY A 956 -24.41 20.42 -55.19
C GLY A 956 -25.94 20.40 -55.21
N ILE A 957 -26.62 21.24 -54.42
CA ILE A 957 -28.07 21.12 -54.20
C ILE A 957 -28.82 21.40 -55.50
N GLY A 958 -29.65 20.45 -55.94
CA GLY A 958 -30.44 20.55 -57.17
C GLY A 958 -29.67 20.27 -58.48
N ALA A 959 -28.41 19.85 -58.41
CA ALA A 959 -27.61 19.46 -59.56
C ALA A 959 -27.89 17.98 -59.93
N ALA A 960 -28.64 17.72 -61.00
CA ALA A 960 -28.92 16.35 -61.46
C ALA A 960 -27.92 15.88 -62.52
N ASP A 961 -27.46 14.61 -62.46
CA ASP A 961 -26.41 14.03 -63.32
C ASP A 961 -26.56 14.30 -64.83
N SER A 962 -27.78 14.38 -65.33
CA SER A 962 -28.05 14.66 -66.75
C SER A 962 -27.67 16.08 -67.18
N ASP A 963 -27.61 17.03 -66.25
CA ASP A 963 -27.37 18.46 -66.49
C ASP A 963 -27.04 19.21 -65.18
N ALA A 964 -26.02 18.73 -64.47
CA ALA A 964 -25.72 19.14 -63.09
C ALA A 964 -25.42 20.64 -62.99
N ARG A 965 -24.62 21.15 -63.93
CA ARG A 965 -24.16 22.53 -63.99
C ARG A 965 -25.31 23.53 -64.13
N ARG A 966 -26.25 23.31 -65.06
CA ARG A 966 -27.38 24.23 -65.27
C ARG A 966 -28.36 24.17 -64.12
N LEU A 967 -28.75 22.96 -63.70
CA LEU A 967 -29.80 22.78 -62.71
C LEU A 967 -29.35 23.26 -61.33
N GLY A 968 -28.09 23.01 -60.94
CA GLY A 968 -27.50 23.50 -59.70
C GLY A 968 -27.40 25.02 -59.64
N ALA A 969 -27.01 25.68 -60.72
CA ALA A 969 -26.91 27.15 -60.78
C ALA A 969 -28.30 27.83 -60.76
N ILE A 970 -29.27 27.27 -61.49
CA ILE A 970 -30.66 27.79 -61.45
C ILE A 970 -31.28 27.58 -60.07
N ARG A 971 -30.99 26.46 -59.39
CA ARG A 971 -31.40 26.23 -58.01
C ARG A 971 -30.82 27.31 -57.10
N ALA A 972 -29.51 27.56 -57.18
CA ALA A 972 -28.84 28.61 -56.41
C ALA A 972 -29.42 30.01 -56.65
N TYR A 973 -29.79 30.34 -57.90
CA TYR A 973 -30.46 31.60 -58.22
C TYR A 973 -31.79 31.77 -57.47
N LYS A 974 -32.61 30.72 -57.46
CA LYS A 974 -33.94 30.74 -56.83
C LYS A 974 -33.86 30.86 -55.30
N GLU A 975 -32.81 30.30 -54.72
CA GLU A 975 -32.55 30.36 -53.27
C GLU A 975 -31.80 31.66 -52.85
N GLY A 976 -31.45 32.52 -53.81
CA GLY A 976 -30.78 33.80 -53.54
C GLY A 976 -29.30 33.68 -53.17
N TRP A 977 -28.63 32.59 -53.57
CA TRP A 977 -27.22 32.31 -53.23
C TRP A 977 -26.26 33.10 -54.13
N PHE A 978 -26.29 34.42 -54.00
CA PHE A 978 -25.50 35.35 -54.82
C PHE A 978 -24.13 35.69 -54.24
N THR A 979 -23.78 35.11 -53.10
CA THR A 979 -22.44 35.19 -52.49
C THR A 979 -22.04 33.82 -51.94
N PRO A 980 -20.73 33.51 -51.84
CA PRO A 980 -20.26 32.28 -51.20
C PRO A 980 -20.82 32.08 -49.78
N ARG A 981 -20.84 33.14 -48.97
CA ARG A 981 -21.43 33.14 -47.62
C ARG A 981 -22.91 32.73 -47.62
N ALA A 982 -23.71 33.33 -48.51
CA ALA A 982 -25.15 33.02 -48.61
C ALA A 982 -25.38 31.56 -49.05
N ALA A 983 -24.52 31.04 -49.94
CA ALA A 983 -24.58 29.65 -50.37
C ALA A 983 -24.21 28.67 -49.24
N VAL A 984 -23.24 29.00 -48.38
CA VAL A 984 -22.88 28.20 -47.20
C VAL A 984 -24.06 28.14 -46.22
N ILE A 985 -24.62 29.28 -45.82
CA ILE A 985 -25.72 29.36 -44.84
C ILE A 985 -26.99 28.70 -45.39
N GLY A 986 -27.35 29.00 -46.64
CA GLY A 986 -28.52 28.40 -47.29
C GLY A 986 -28.39 26.89 -47.52
N GLY A 987 -27.17 26.41 -47.76
CA GLY A 987 -26.89 24.97 -47.82
C GLY A 987 -26.94 24.28 -46.46
N ALA A 988 -26.46 24.94 -45.41
CA ALA A 988 -26.60 24.47 -44.02
C ALA A 988 -28.06 24.27 -43.63
N LYS A 989 -28.94 25.23 -44.00
CA LYS A 989 -30.39 25.09 -43.84
C LYS A 989 -30.92 23.82 -44.49
N PHE A 990 -30.57 23.60 -45.76
CA PHE A 990 -31.02 22.43 -46.50
C PHE A 990 -30.56 21.12 -45.84
N ILE A 991 -29.29 21.06 -45.41
CA ILE A 991 -28.73 19.86 -44.75
C ILE A 991 -29.42 19.62 -43.39
N GLY A 992 -29.54 20.66 -42.57
CA GLY A 992 -30.18 20.57 -41.25
C GLY A 992 -31.63 20.12 -41.33
N GLU A 993 -32.44 20.82 -42.13
CA GLU A 993 -33.89 20.56 -42.23
C GLU A 993 -34.21 19.24 -42.95
N SER A 994 -33.41 18.84 -43.96
CA SER A 994 -33.74 17.67 -44.78
C SER A 994 -33.25 16.36 -44.19
N TYR A 995 -32.24 16.38 -43.32
CA TYR A 995 -31.56 15.15 -42.88
C TYR A 995 -31.40 15.02 -41.36
N ILE A 996 -31.06 16.09 -40.65
CA ILE A 996 -30.74 16.04 -39.21
C ILE A 996 -32.00 16.25 -38.35
N HIS A 997 -32.79 17.28 -38.66
CA HIS A 997 -34.02 17.65 -37.93
C HIS A 997 -35.27 17.05 -38.56
N ASN A 998 -35.17 15.79 -38.99
CA ASN A 998 -36.32 15.06 -39.51
C ASN A 998 -37.22 14.53 -38.36
N GLU A 999 -38.42 14.05 -38.68
CA GLU A 999 -39.41 13.59 -37.70
C GLU A 999 -38.93 12.41 -36.81
N TYR A 1000 -37.84 11.73 -37.19
CA TYR A 1000 -37.24 10.60 -36.46
C TYR A 1000 -35.98 10.98 -35.66
N ASN A 1001 -35.59 12.27 -35.61
CA ASN A 1001 -34.41 12.78 -34.89
C ASN A 1001 -33.11 12.03 -35.22
N GLN A 1002 -32.84 11.80 -36.52
CA GLN A 1002 -31.64 11.09 -36.98
C GLN A 1002 -30.40 12.01 -36.95
N ASN A 1003 -30.00 12.43 -35.76
CA ASN A 1003 -28.93 13.39 -35.53
C ASN A 1003 -27.51 12.80 -35.45
N THR A 1004 -27.31 11.54 -35.82
CA THR A 1004 -25.99 10.92 -35.93
C THR A 1004 -25.92 10.09 -37.21
N LEU A 1005 -24.72 9.88 -37.75
CA LEU A 1005 -24.53 9.03 -38.95
C LEU A 1005 -25.08 7.61 -38.71
N TYR A 1006 -24.92 7.08 -37.50
CA TYR A 1006 -25.50 5.81 -37.09
C TYR A 1006 -27.03 5.84 -37.19
N LYS A 1007 -27.70 6.85 -36.61
CA LYS A 1007 -29.16 6.96 -36.64
C LYS A 1007 -29.69 7.21 -38.05
N MET A 1008 -28.98 7.96 -38.88
CA MET A 1008 -29.30 8.15 -40.30
C MET A 1008 -29.23 6.84 -41.08
N ARG A 1009 -28.29 5.96 -40.73
CA ARG A 1009 -28.15 4.66 -41.38
C ARG A 1009 -29.16 3.63 -40.90
N TRP A 1010 -29.35 3.51 -39.59
CA TRP A 1010 -30.06 2.38 -38.99
C TRP A 1010 -31.45 2.71 -38.49
N ASN A 1011 -31.70 3.97 -38.13
CA ASN A 1011 -32.93 4.47 -37.51
C ASN A 1011 -33.46 3.61 -36.35
N PRO A 1012 -32.81 3.59 -35.17
CA PRO A 1012 -33.29 2.79 -34.04
C PRO A 1012 -34.68 3.22 -33.53
N ALA A 1013 -35.11 4.47 -33.78
CA ALA A 1013 -36.44 4.97 -33.40
C ALA A 1013 -37.57 4.34 -34.24
N ASN A 1014 -37.28 4.02 -35.49
CA ASN A 1014 -38.18 3.29 -36.39
C ASN A 1014 -37.34 2.39 -37.31
N PRO A 1015 -36.91 1.21 -36.81
CA PRO A 1015 -35.96 0.36 -37.51
C PRO A 1015 -36.39 0.06 -38.95
N GLY A 1016 -35.45 0.16 -39.88
CA GLY A 1016 -35.67 -0.13 -41.29
C GLY A 1016 -36.22 1.03 -42.14
N TYR A 1017 -36.75 2.12 -41.55
CA TYR A 1017 -37.27 3.24 -42.34
C TYR A 1017 -37.40 4.58 -41.57
N PRO A 1018 -37.06 5.75 -42.15
CA PRO A 1018 -36.25 5.93 -43.35
C PRO A 1018 -34.77 5.70 -43.08
N GLN A 1019 -34.04 5.29 -44.12
CA GLN A 1019 -32.58 5.11 -44.08
C GLN A 1019 -31.93 5.94 -45.16
N TYR A 1020 -30.80 6.56 -44.82
CA TYR A 1020 -30.07 7.41 -45.75
C TYR A 1020 -29.41 6.62 -46.88
N ALA A 1021 -28.96 5.39 -46.60
CA ALA A 1021 -28.25 4.54 -47.55
C ALA A 1021 -28.56 3.05 -47.34
N THR A 1022 -28.45 2.27 -48.42
CA THR A 1022 -28.56 0.80 -48.40
C THR A 1022 -27.23 0.12 -48.07
N ASP A 1023 -26.09 0.80 -48.22
CA ASP A 1023 -24.76 0.27 -47.86
C ASP A 1023 -24.63 0.13 -46.34
N ILE A 1024 -24.47 -1.09 -45.85
CA ILE A 1024 -24.31 -1.38 -44.41
C ILE A 1024 -23.10 -0.69 -43.78
N ALA A 1025 -22.08 -0.37 -44.57
CA ALA A 1025 -20.87 0.30 -44.09
C ALA A 1025 -20.91 1.82 -44.32
N TRP A 1026 -22.04 2.39 -44.76
CA TRP A 1026 -22.15 3.79 -45.16
C TRP A 1026 -21.66 4.74 -44.06
N ALA A 1027 -22.15 4.58 -42.83
CA ALA A 1027 -21.81 5.46 -41.71
C ALA A 1027 -20.30 5.42 -41.44
N THR A 1028 -19.71 4.22 -41.39
CA THR A 1028 -18.26 4.02 -41.22
C THR A 1028 -17.45 4.70 -42.33
N LYS A 1029 -17.92 4.66 -43.57
CA LYS A 1029 -17.23 5.30 -44.71
C LYS A 1029 -17.26 6.83 -44.65
N GLN A 1030 -18.15 7.44 -43.87
CA GLN A 1030 -18.24 8.90 -43.76
C GLN A 1030 -17.27 9.50 -42.74
N ILE A 1031 -16.80 8.73 -41.75
CA ILE A 1031 -16.16 9.32 -40.56
C ILE A 1031 -14.72 9.79 -40.78
N ASN A 1032 -13.94 9.15 -41.65
CA ASN A 1032 -12.50 9.44 -41.75
C ASN A 1032 -12.23 10.92 -42.06
N ARG A 1033 -12.99 11.49 -43.00
CA ARG A 1033 -12.86 12.93 -43.31
C ARG A 1033 -13.28 13.80 -42.12
N ILE A 1034 -14.30 13.41 -41.37
CA ILE A 1034 -14.73 14.19 -40.20
C ILE A 1034 -13.63 14.16 -39.14
N LYS A 1035 -13.05 13.00 -38.87
CA LYS A 1035 -11.92 12.82 -37.94
C LYS A 1035 -10.72 13.67 -38.33
N ASP A 1036 -10.28 13.56 -39.59
CA ASP A 1036 -9.14 14.31 -40.10
C ASP A 1036 -9.32 15.83 -39.91
N LEU A 1037 -10.56 16.34 -39.99
CA LEU A 1037 -10.85 17.76 -39.78
C LEU A 1037 -10.94 18.12 -38.29
N TYR A 1038 -11.41 17.22 -37.42
CA TYR A 1038 -11.38 17.40 -35.96
C TYR A 1038 -9.93 17.46 -35.44
N ASP A 1039 -9.03 16.64 -35.99
CA ASP A 1039 -7.61 16.59 -35.59
C ASP A 1039 -6.83 17.88 -35.93
N LEU A 1040 -7.37 18.74 -36.80
CA LEU A 1040 -6.78 20.03 -37.16
C LEU A 1040 -7.18 21.17 -36.21
N LEU A 1041 -8.11 20.94 -35.30
CA LEU A 1041 -8.66 21.96 -34.40
C LEU A 1041 -8.01 21.90 -33.01
N GLU A 1042 -7.83 23.07 -32.40
CA GLU A 1042 -7.43 23.16 -31.00
C GLU A 1042 -8.66 23.08 -30.07
N ASN A 1043 -8.68 22.09 -29.18
CA ASN A 1043 -9.72 21.85 -28.16
C ASN A 1043 -11.18 21.84 -28.70
N PRO A 1044 -11.50 21.06 -29.74
CA PRO A 1044 -12.87 20.96 -30.23
C PRO A 1044 -13.79 20.20 -29.26
N VAL A 1045 -15.04 20.64 -29.13
CA VAL A 1045 -16.09 19.89 -28.43
C VAL A 1045 -16.46 18.66 -29.26
N LEU A 1046 -16.27 17.48 -28.68
CA LEU A 1046 -16.72 16.22 -29.26
C LEU A 1046 -17.90 15.68 -28.46
N LYS A 1047 -19.12 15.95 -28.94
CA LYS A 1047 -20.35 15.47 -28.30
C LYS A 1047 -20.91 14.26 -29.04
N LEU A 1048 -21.03 13.14 -28.34
CA LEU A 1048 -21.52 11.88 -28.87
C LEU A 1048 -22.91 11.54 -28.34
N ASN A 1049 -23.71 10.87 -29.16
CA ASN A 1049 -24.98 10.26 -28.82
C ASN A 1049 -24.96 8.79 -29.25
N ILE A 1050 -24.56 7.92 -28.31
CA ILE A 1050 -24.37 6.49 -28.52
C ILE A 1050 -25.68 5.76 -28.23
N VAL A 1051 -26.13 4.97 -29.20
CA VAL A 1051 -27.34 4.15 -29.11
C VAL A 1051 -27.07 2.93 -28.22
N ARG A 1052 -28.01 2.61 -27.33
CA ARG A 1052 -28.01 1.39 -26.52
C ARG A 1052 -29.33 0.64 -26.73
N TYR A 1053 -29.23 -0.57 -27.25
CA TYR A 1053 -30.33 -1.54 -27.28
C TYR A 1053 -30.52 -2.15 -25.88
N LYS A 1054 -31.72 -2.69 -25.64
CA LYS A 1054 -32.15 -3.29 -24.37
C LYS A 1054 -31.33 -4.51 -23.96
#